data_AF-A0A5M6IT27-F1
#
_entry.id   AF-A0A5M6IT27-F1
#
_cell.length_a   1.000
_cell.length_b   1.000
_cell.length_c   1.000
_cell.angle_alpha   90.00
_cell.angle_beta   90.00
_cell.angle_gamma   90.00
#
_symmetry.space_group_name_H-M   'P 1'
#
loop_
_entity.id
_entity.type
_entity.pdbx_description
1 polymer ?
#
loop_
_entity_poly.entity_id
_entity_poly.type
_entity_poly.pdbx_seq_one_letter_code
_entity_poly.pdbx_strand_id
1 'polypeptide(L)'
;MSHSASDHAWQGSPDRDHLVFRLIALAKLQLDTHFLEPEDAEAYRRRLRRPAGRGKPALPRVLAKWEHEDATLTLTLTALPAAEQFEAALHHPRFSAVLALRYLPEERLLQAARVEQFQGDILEAIAIAGEWAEDEPDLSDESAARAVVMEFAGNKAAPVPGTFRVVPALSAARPEPPAPVDAKAPPPPTAADAREVKALTRAVAAELKRHGSPSLDGASNAWLETRPQTLWPLLDATIAASTARKRDEALVAACRWLLANQLELIRYRLERGHEWARAMLDAYQEKLIALVQARTLPEPDWFELVNALKIAKVPIRPEMAEALTMAAVEASPGEAASAEEIPQQLRRLLDELGRAAESPFMVVEGLAETGTLMPAELRAYMTHELGLSPHPVLREAVPLLLLDPEPLVRQAAAAVLEQVAGPETFSPVMLRRTLLVRNWVPEAEREAVDRLVRKARMKGVSCAQWAPAPALTIQGSMVDGSGAQSLLMTTTGGRTGLFAGLLLKQGFGIRDAWCNPSLSRGEITRSFKEALRTMVWRATDRDHMDMVVQHHLARGLEAGNLPQAAVVEIAEAIGAADWKDRRLDVAAEIERLFAGLPDELRSPAALAASLQRSGSWIAKDRMMQSWFEDDAAIRALVDGPKRPRPKTAVRQVLEQVLPARREAWAEKLLLLVLWMQAGDAKAMAVATWQDCVVLAQELLVGRPMTELPAMEAIAERSIFAARLGSW
;
A
#
# COMPACT_ATOMS: atom_id res chain seq x y z
N MET A 1 29.97 47.54 -12.12
CA MET A 1 30.01 46.52 -11.05
C MET A 1 28.65 45.86 -11.00
N SER A 2 28.48 44.78 -11.78
CA SER A 2 27.27 43.98 -11.87
C SER A 2 27.44 42.73 -11.02
N HIS A 3 26.47 42.43 -10.16
CA HIS A 3 26.37 41.16 -9.46
C HIS A 3 25.33 40.30 -10.17
N SER A 4 25.78 39.13 -10.66
CA SER A 4 24.90 38.05 -11.11
C SER A 4 24.25 37.42 -9.88
N ALA A 5 22.95 37.61 -9.74
CA ALA A 5 22.13 36.81 -8.83
C ALA A 5 21.98 35.40 -9.43
N SER A 6 22.23 34.40 -8.59
CA SER A 6 22.30 32.98 -8.88
C SER A 6 20.97 32.34 -9.29
N ASP A 7 21.00 31.52 -10.35
CA ASP A 7 19.93 30.66 -10.91
C ASP A 7 19.40 29.53 -9.98
N HIS A 8 19.72 29.52 -8.69
CA HIS A 8 19.45 28.38 -7.78
C HIS A 8 18.31 28.58 -6.76
N ALA A 9 17.46 29.60 -6.90
CA ALA A 9 16.36 29.87 -5.94
C ALA A 9 14.94 29.57 -6.47
N TRP A 10 14.82 28.68 -7.47
CA TRP A 10 13.55 28.43 -8.16
C TRP A 10 12.71 27.25 -7.62
N GLN A 11 13.28 26.35 -6.81
CA GLN A 11 12.61 25.14 -6.32
C GLN A 11 12.29 25.22 -4.82
N GLY A 12 11.10 24.76 -4.40
CA GLY A 12 10.74 24.54 -2.98
C GLY A 12 9.56 25.35 -2.43
N SER A 13 8.82 26.09 -3.26
CA SER A 13 7.53 26.68 -2.86
C SER A 13 6.37 25.86 -3.45
N PRO A 14 5.40 25.39 -2.63
CA PRO A 14 4.27 24.59 -3.10
C PRO A 14 3.49 25.23 -4.27
N ASP A 15 3.29 26.55 -4.24
CA ASP A 15 2.58 27.27 -5.29
C ASP A 15 3.38 27.29 -6.60
N ARG A 16 4.71 27.30 -6.53
CA ARG A 16 5.58 27.28 -7.73
C ARG A 16 5.65 25.90 -8.35
N ASP A 17 5.68 24.85 -7.53
CA ASP A 17 5.64 23.47 -8.02
C ASP A 17 4.30 23.19 -8.71
N HIS A 18 3.19 23.67 -8.12
CA HIS A 18 1.86 23.57 -8.74
C HIS A 18 1.74 24.38 -10.04
N LEU A 19 2.31 25.58 -10.08
CA LEU A 19 2.37 26.39 -11.31
C LEU A 19 3.14 25.69 -12.43
N VAL A 20 4.35 25.19 -12.15
CA VAL A 20 5.17 24.46 -13.13
C VAL A 20 4.38 23.29 -13.70
N PHE A 21 3.69 22.55 -12.83
CA PHE A 21 2.82 21.48 -13.24
C PHE A 21 1.73 21.94 -14.22
N ARG A 22 0.95 22.97 -13.85
CA ARG A 22 -0.17 23.46 -14.66
C ARG A 22 0.28 23.98 -16.04
N LEU A 23 1.41 24.68 -16.10
CA LEU A 23 1.96 25.17 -17.36
C LEU A 23 2.42 24.03 -18.28
N ILE A 24 3.04 22.99 -17.73
CA ILE A 24 3.47 21.81 -18.49
C ILE A 24 2.25 21.03 -19.01
N ALA A 25 1.25 20.84 -18.16
CA ALA A 25 0.00 20.18 -18.52
C ALA A 25 -0.68 20.91 -19.70
N LEU A 26 -0.87 22.22 -19.58
CA LEU A 26 -1.41 23.05 -20.66
C LEU A 26 -0.60 22.94 -21.95
N ALA A 27 0.74 22.99 -21.88
CA ALA A 27 1.57 22.85 -23.07
C ALA A 27 1.47 21.46 -23.72
N LYS A 28 1.34 20.40 -22.91
CA LYS A 28 1.07 19.04 -23.41
C LYS A 28 -0.28 18.97 -24.11
N LEU A 29 -1.31 19.61 -23.57
CA LEU A 29 -2.64 19.65 -24.21
C LEU A 29 -2.55 20.14 -25.64
N GLN A 30 -1.84 21.25 -25.82
CA GLN A 30 -1.76 21.91 -27.12
C GLN A 30 -0.90 21.12 -28.10
N LEU A 31 0.13 20.42 -27.62
CA LEU A 31 0.87 19.44 -28.41
C LEU A 31 -0.02 18.26 -28.83
N ASP A 32 -0.74 17.68 -27.87
CA ASP A 32 -1.66 16.56 -28.11
C ASP A 32 -2.74 16.94 -29.12
N THR A 33 -3.29 18.15 -29.01
CA THR A 33 -4.33 18.69 -29.90
C THR A 33 -3.77 18.96 -31.29
N HIS A 34 -2.64 19.65 -31.40
CA HIS A 34 -2.02 19.94 -32.70
C HIS A 34 -1.66 18.65 -33.45
N PHE A 35 -1.14 17.64 -32.75
CA PHE A 35 -0.77 16.37 -33.38
C PHE A 35 -1.92 15.36 -33.48
N LEU A 36 -3.11 15.68 -32.97
CA LEU A 36 -4.33 14.92 -33.23
C LEU A 36 -4.79 15.11 -34.69
N GLU A 37 -4.57 16.30 -35.25
CA GLU A 37 -4.92 16.63 -36.62
C GLU A 37 -3.95 15.96 -37.62
N PRO A 38 -4.42 15.02 -38.47
CA PRO A 38 -3.54 14.26 -39.36
C PRO A 38 -2.76 15.12 -40.36
N GLU A 39 -3.32 16.26 -40.75
CA GLU A 39 -2.69 17.21 -41.67
C GLU A 39 -1.48 17.90 -41.04
N ASP A 40 -1.60 18.31 -39.78
CA ASP A 40 -0.54 18.96 -39.01
C ASP A 40 0.59 17.99 -38.68
N ALA A 41 0.25 16.76 -38.27
CA ALA A 41 1.22 15.70 -38.06
C ALA A 41 1.99 15.35 -39.35
N GLU A 42 1.30 15.27 -40.50
CA GLU A 42 1.94 15.05 -41.79
C GLU A 42 2.79 16.25 -42.25
N ALA A 43 2.35 17.49 -42.01
CA ALA A 43 3.12 18.69 -42.30
C ALA A 43 4.44 18.73 -41.50
N TYR A 44 4.40 18.34 -40.23
CA TYR A 44 5.58 18.20 -39.37
C TYR A 44 6.51 17.08 -39.87
N ARG A 45 5.97 15.90 -40.24
CA ARG A 45 6.77 14.80 -40.83
C ARG A 45 7.45 15.19 -42.13
N ARG A 46 6.76 15.90 -43.02
CA ARG A 46 7.35 16.40 -44.29
C ARG A 46 8.51 17.35 -44.02
N ARG A 47 8.44 18.15 -42.96
CA ARG A 47 9.57 19.01 -42.52
C ARG A 47 10.77 18.15 -42.12
N LEU A 48 10.59 17.14 -41.28
CA LEU A 48 11.68 16.27 -40.84
C LEU A 48 12.32 15.49 -42.00
N ARG A 49 11.53 15.17 -43.05
CA ARG A 49 12.00 14.50 -44.26
C ARG A 49 12.73 15.40 -45.25
N ARG A 50 12.63 16.73 -45.14
CA ARG A 50 13.38 17.64 -46.03
C ARG A 50 14.87 17.56 -45.67
N PRO A 51 15.76 17.13 -46.59
CA PRO A 51 17.18 17.08 -46.31
C PRO A 51 17.64 18.49 -45.94
N ALA A 52 18.24 18.65 -44.77
CA ALA A 52 18.83 19.91 -44.36
C ALA A 52 19.83 20.34 -45.44
N GLY A 53 19.51 21.42 -46.16
CA GLY A 53 20.40 21.97 -47.17
C GLY A 53 21.78 22.18 -46.55
N ARG A 54 22.82 21.67 -47.22
CA ARG A 54 24.23 21.63 -46.75
C ARG A 54 24.56 22.78 -45.79
N GLY A 55 24.63 22.48 -44.50
CA GLY A 55 25.27 23.31 -43.49
C GLY A 55 24.46 24.42 -42.82
N LYS A 56 23.13 24.55 -43.05
CA LYS A 56 22.31 25.48 -42.26
C LYS A 56 21.37 24.72 -41.31
N PRO A 57 21.42 24.96 -39.98
CA PRO A 57 20.47 24.37 -39.05
C PRO A 57 19.05 24.81 -39.44
N ALA A 58 18.09 23.88 -39.34
CA ALA A 58 16.68 24.23 -39.52
C ALA A 58 16.33 25.35 -38.53
N LEU A 59 15.67 26.42 -38.96
CA LEU A 59 15.27 27.49 -38.05
C LEU A 59 14.06 27.04 -37.20
N PRO A 60 13.90 27.54 -35.96
CA PRO A 60 12.66 27.39 -35.21
C PRO A 60 11.48 27.87 -36.06
N ARG A 61 10.37 27.12 -36.02
CA ARG A 61 9.15 27.46 -36.76
C ARG A 61 7.95 27.34 -35.85
N VAL A 62 7.16 28.40 -35.81
CA VAL A 62 5.85 28.40 -35.14
C VAL A 62 4.95 27.39 -35.85
N LEU A 63 4.44 26.43 -35.06
CA LEU A 63 3.51 25.41 -35.50
C LEU A 63 2.08 25.92 -35.40
N ALA A 64 1.74 26.51 -34.26
CA ALA A 64 0.40 26.99 -33.96
C ALA A 64 0.45 28.12 -32.93
N LYS A 65 -0.60 28.93 -32.94
CA LYS A 65 -0.84 30.02 -32.00
C LYS A 65 -2.31 29.94 -31.57
N TRP A 66 -2.55 29.92 -30.27
CA TRP A 66 -3.88 29.92 -29.67
C TRP A 66 -4.08 31.20 -28.86
N GLU A 67 -5.29 31.72 -28.90
CA GLU A 67 -5.71 32.90 -28.15
C GLU A 67 -6.94 32.51 -27.33
N HIS A 68 -6.97 32.91 -26.05
CA HIS A 68 -8.07 32.62 -25.14
C HIS A 68 -9.33 33.38 -25.58
N GLU A 69 -10.53 32.94 -25.18
CA GLU A 69 -11.81 33.53 -25.63
C GLU A 69 -11.94 35.04 -25.36
N ASP A 70 -11.22 35.54 -24.34
CA ASP A 70 -11.15 36.95 -23.95
C ASP A 70 -9.91 37.69 -24.53
N ALA A 71 -9.11 37.01 -25.36
CA ALA A 71 -7.86 37.47 -25.96
C ALA A 71 -6.78 37.93 -24.97
N THR A 72 -6.89 37.57 -23.68
CA THR A 72 -5.92 38.01 -22.67
C THR A 72 -4.71 37.09 -22.60
N LEU A 73 -4.87 35.79 -22.88
CA LEU A 73 -3.78 34.83 -22.93
C LEU A 73 -3.52 34.36 -24.36
N THR A 74 -2.24 34.40 -24.75
CA THR A 74 -1.74 33.82 -26.01
C THR A 74 -0.77 32.70 -25.72
N LEU A 75 -0.93 31.54 -26.37
CA LEU A 75 0.06 30.45 -26.38
C LEU A 75 0.60 30.25 -27.80
N THR A 76 1.92 30.25 -27.93
CA THR A 76 2.61 29.98 -29.21
C THR A 76 3.43 28.72 -29.07
N LEU A 77 3.18 27.72 -29.92
CA LEU A 77 3.96 26.50 -29.99
C LEU A 77 4.95 26.57 -31.15
N THR A 78 6.22 26.36 -30.87
CA THR A 78 7.32 26.43 -31.82
C THR A 78 8.07 25.11 -31.86
N ALA A 79 8.22 24.53 -33.04
CA ALA A 79 9.07 23.35 -33.22
C ALA A 79 10.52 23.76 -33.47
N LEU A 80 11.40 23.28 -32.60
CA LEU A 80 12.82 23.54 -32.60
C LEU A 80 13.54 22.73 -33.70
N PRO A 81 14.83 23.00 -33.97
CA PRO A 81 15.57 22.38 -35.07
C PRO A 81 15.77 20.86 -34.89
N ALA A 82 15.86 20.39 -33.65
CA ALA A 82 15.97 18.96 -33.34
C ALA A 82 14.59 18.30 -33.42
N ALA A 83 14.56 17.05 -33.90
CA ALA A 83 13.35 16.24 -33.84
C ALA A 83 12.87 16.13 -32.39
N GLU A 84 11.55 16.11 -32.21
CA GLU A 84 10.89 15.93 -30.90
C GLU A 84 11.08 17.10 -29.92
N GLN A 85 11.76 18.19 -30.29
CA GLN A 85 11.94 19.35 -29.42
C GLN A 85 11.00 20.51 -29.78
N PHE A 86 10.36 21.06 -28.76
CA PHE A 86 9.37 22.12 -28.89
C PHE A 86 9.57 23.19 -27.82
N GLU A 87 9.10 24.38 -28.11
CA GLU A 87 9.00 25.49 -27.18
C GLU A 87 7.55 25.95 -27.13
N ALA A 88 7.00 26.14 -25.93
CA ALA A 88 5.69 26.76 -25.74
C ALA A 88 5.86 28.08 -24.98
N ALA A 89 5.45 29.18 -25.61
CA ALA A 89 5.51 30.52 -25.03
C ALA A 89 4.09 31.01 -24.70
N LEU A 90 3.87 31.39 -23.45
CA LEU A 90 2.62 31.93 -22.93
C LEU A 90 2.78 33.40 -22.60
N HIS A 91 1.82 34.22 -23.00
CA HIS A 91 1.80 35.65 -22.75
C HIS A 91 0.42 36.11 -22.27
N HIS A 92 0.37 36.65 -21.05
CA HIS A 92 -0.80 37.25 -20.40
C HIS A 92 -0.42 38.60 -19.79
N PRO A 93 -1.32 39.60 -19.67
CA PRO A 93 -1.01 40.89 -19.06
C PRO A 93 -0.38 40.82 -17.67
N ARG A 94 -0.69 39.75 -16.90
CA ARG A 94 -0.20 39.55 -15.54
C ARG A 94 0.95 38.55 -15.41
N PHE A 95 1.22 37.75 -16.44
CA PHE A 95 2.35 36.82 -16.43
C PHE A 95 2.82 36.40 -17.83
N SER A 96 4.07 35.94 -17.93
CA SER A 96 4.60 35.28 -19.11
C SER A 96 5.36 34.03 -18.71
N ALA A 97 5.36 33.03 -19.59
CA ALA A 97 6.09 31.78 -19.39
C ALA A 97 6.68 31.27 -20.70
N VAL A 98 7.85 30.65 -20.65
CA VAL A 98 8.46 29.92 -21.76
C VAL A 98 8.83 28.53 -21.29
N LEU A 99 8.40 27.51 -22.01
CA LEU A 99 8.62 26.11 -21.69
C LEU A 99 9.44 25.44 -22.80
N ALA A 100 10.42 24.64 -22.42
CA ALA A 100 11.10 23.71 -23.32
C ALA A 100 10.55 22.30 -23.13
N LEU A 101 10.19 21.65 -24.23
CA LEU A 101 9.45 20.39 -24.25
C LEU A 101 10.15 19.38 -25.16
N ARG A 102 10.15 18.11 -24.75
CA ARG A 102 10.49 16.98 -25.60
C ARG A 102 9.28 16.06 -25.71
N TYR A 103 8.75 15.91 -26.91
CA TYR A 103 7.47 15.25 -27.16
C TYR A 103 7.58 14.33 -28.38
N LEU A 104 7.06 13.10 -28.26
CA LEU A 104 6.96 12.13 -29.35
C LEU A 104 5.58 12.26 -30.02
N PRO A 105 5.47 12.86 -31.22
CA PRO A 105 4.18 13.08 -31.85
C PRO A 105 3.41 11.80 -32.16
N GLU A 106 4.11 10.74 -32.57
CA GLU A 106 3.49 9.46 -32.97
C GLU A 106 2.92 8.69 -31.77
N GLU A 107 3.55 8.81 -30.60
CA GLU A 107 3.15 8.12 -29.37
C GLU A 107 2.26 9.00 -28.48
N ARG A 108 2.08 10.28 -28.85
CA ARG A 108 1.44 11.33 -28.04
C ARG A 108 1.99 11.38 -26.61
N LEU A 109 3.31 11.22 -26.50
CA LEU A 109 4.01 11.06 -25.24
C LEU A 109 4.95 12.24 -25.00
N LEU A 110 4.72 12.94 -23.88
CA LEU A 110 5.65 13.96 -23.38
C LEU A 110 6.79 13.25 -22.64
N GLN A 111 8.00 13.30 -23.20
CA GLN A 111 9.17 12.67 -22.61
C GLN A 111 9.88 13.59 -21.62
N ALA A 112 9.91 14.90 -21.89
CA ALA A 112 10.53 15.87 -21.01
C ALA A 112 9.85 17.24 -21.09
N ALA A 113 9.87 18.01 -20.01
CA ALA A 113 9.37 19.39 -19.99
C ALA A 113 10.01 20.19 -18.86
N ARG A 114 10.31 21.46 -19.13
CA ARG A 114 10.77 22.42 -18.12
C ARG A 114 10.28 23.83 -18.44
N VAL A 115 10.01 24.61 -17.40
CA VAL A 115 9.79 26.05 -17.52
C VAL A 115 11.16 26.73 -17.57
N GLU A 116 11.52 27.30 -18.72
CA GLU A 116 12.78 28.03 -18.93
C GLU A 116 12.72 29.42 -18.30
N GLN A 117 11.58 30.07 -18.45
CA GLN A 117 11.37 31.45 -18.00
C GLN A 117 9.94 31.59 -17.49
N PHE A 118 9.77 32.30 -16.38
CA PHE A 118 8.47 32.74 -15.91
C PHE A 118 8.61 34.08 -15.20
N GLN A 119 7.67 34.99 -15.48
CA GLN A 119 7.60 36.30 -14.84
C GLN A 119 6.13 36.67 -14.60
N GLY A 120 5.80 37.19 -13.42
CA GLY A 120 4.48 37.73 -13.11
C GLY A 120 3.75 37.00 -11.98
N ASP A 121 2.43 37.08 -11.99
CA ASP A 121 1.55 36.58 -10.94
C ASP A 121 1.36 35.05 -11.03
N ILE A 122 1.78 34.35 -9.98
CA ILE A 122 1.74 32.88 -9.89
C ILE A 122 0.32 32.36 -9.75
N LEU A 123 -0.51 33.00 -8.92
CA LEU A 123 -1.87 32.51 -8.65
C LEU A 123 -2.76 32.74 -9.86
N GLU A 124 -2.59 33.87 -10.54
CA GLU A 124 -3.26 34.13 -11.80
C GLU A 124 -2.87 33.10 -12.87
N ALA A 125 -1.57 32.80 -12.96
CA ALA A 125 -1.08 31.81 -13.93
C ALA A 125 -1.61 30.39 -13.65
N ILE A 126 -1.74 30.01 -12.38
CA ILE A 126 -2.37 28.73 -11.98
C ILE A 126 -3.84 28.72 -12.37
N ALA A 127 -4.59 29.78 -12.05
CA ALA A 127 -6.02 29.87 -12.35
C ALA A 127 -6.28 29.77 -13.84
N ILE A 128 -5.60 30.59 -14.64
CA ILE A 128 -5.78 30.62 -16.10
C ILE A 128 -5.30 29.33 -16.76
N ALA A 129 -4.15 28.77 -16.33
CA ALA A 129 -3.70 27.48 -16.86
C ALA A 129 -4.64 26.32 -16.44
N GLY A 130 -5.33 26.45 -15.31
CA GLY A 130 -6.39 25.55 -14.88
C GLY A 130 -7.61 25.63 -15.79
N GLU A 131 -8.18 26.83 -15.96
CA GLU A 131 -9.34 27.09 -16.81
C GLU A 131 -9.12 26.59 -18.25
N TRP A 132 -7.95 26.90 -18.83
CA TRP A 132 -7.64 26.51 -20.21
C TRP A 132 -7.29 25.03 -20.39
N ALA A 133 -6.92 24.35 -19.31
CA ALA A 133 -6.75 22.90 -19.29
C ALA A 133 -8.06 22.16 -18.95
N GLU A 134 -9.06 22.83 -18.37
CA GLU A 134 -10.35 22.24 -17.97
C GLU A 134 -11.31 22.04 -19.16
N ASP A 135 -11.09 22.73 -20.28
CA ASP A 135 -11.85 22.53 -21.52
C ASP A 135 -11.49 21.24 -22.30
N GLU A 136 -10.47 20.48 -21.88
CA GLU A 136 -10.17 19.14 -22.41
C GLU A 136 -9.76 18.16 -21.29
N PRO A 137 -10.36 16.96 -21.18
CA PRO A 137 -10.60 16.33 -19.88
C PRO A 137 -9.46 15.47 -19.30
N ASP A 138 -8.25 15.51 -19.86
CA ASP A 138 -7.23 14.45 -19.67
C ASP A 138 -5.90 14.90 -19.03
N LEU A 139 -5.84 16.08 -18.39
CA LEU A 139 -4.56 16.67 -17.94
C LEU A 139 -4.43 17.04 -16.45
N SER A 140 -5.18 16.40 -15.56
CA SER A 140 -4.98 16.57 -14.11
C SER A 140 -3.81 15.76 -13.51
N ASP A 141 -2.93 15.15 -14.33
CA ASP A 141 -1.85 14.25 -13.90
C ASP A 141 -0.63 14.94 -13.27
N GLU A 142 -0.76 15.41 -12.01
CA GLU A 142 0.33 15.98 -11.19
C GLU A 142 1.54 15.06 -11.00
N SER A 143 1.37 13.75 -11.18
CA SER A 143 2.40 12.72 -10.93
C SER A 143 3.36 12.53 -12.10
N ALA A 144 2.87 12.45 -13.34
CA ALA A 144 3.72 12.22 -14.52
C ALA A 144 4.65 13.41 -14.82
N ALA A 145 4.17 14.64 -14.61
CA ALA A 145 4.97 15.85 -14.79
C ALA A 145 6.11 15.96 -13.76
N ARG A 146 5.90 15.47 -12.53
CA ARG A 146 6.92 15.46 -11.47
C ARG A 146 8.10 14.53 -11.78
N ALA A 147 7.83 13.38 -12.40
CA ALA A 147 8.86 12.45 -12.86
C ALA A 147 9.71 13.04 -13.99
N VAL A 148 9.06 13.76 -14.91
CA VAL A 148 9.67 14.40 -16.07
C VAL A 148 10.63 15.55 -15.72
N VAL A 149 10.32 16.36 -14.69
CA VAL A 149 11.16 17.50 -14.28
C VAL A 149 12.50 17.06 -13.65
N MET A 150 12.57 15.84 -13.10
CA MET A 150 13.78 15.33 -12.41
C MET A 150 14.82 14.67 -13.34
N GLU A 151 14.41 14.19 -14.52
CA GLU A 151 15.26 13.30 -15.36
C GLU A 151 16.34 14.04 -16.19
N PHE A 152 16.23 15.36 -16.39
CA PHE A 152 17.10 16.11 -17.33
C PHE A 152 18.28 16.88 -16.72
N ALA A 153 18.56 16.72 -15.42
CA ALA A 153 19.76 17.29 -14.80
C ALA A 153 21.07 16.63 -15.28
N GLY A 154 21.02 15.53 -16.04
CA GLY A 154 22.22 14.90 -16.57
C GLY A 154 22.00 13.99 -17.77
N ASN A 155 22.01 14.52 -19.00
CA ASN A 155 22.78 13.93 -20.12
C ASN A 155 22.66 14.70 -21.45
N LYS A 156 23.78 14.78 -22.18
CA LYS A 156 23.90 15.28 -23.57
C LYS A 156 23.87 14.11 -24.58
N ALA A 157 23.14 14.32 -25.70
CA ALA A 157 23.02 13.62 -27.02
C ALA A 157 24.12 12.61 -27.46
N ALA A 158 23.98 11.62 -28.38
CA ALA A 158 23.01 10.96 -29.31
C ALA A 158 23.76 9.70 -29.93
N PRO A 159 23.40 8.96 -31.03
CA PRO A 159 22.15 8.59 -31.74
C PRO A 159 21.95 7.06 -32.08
N VAL A 160 20.82 6.74 -32.75
CA VAL A 160 20.17 5.46 -33.22
C VAL A 160 20.79 4.82 -34.50
N PRO A 161 20.53 3.53 -34.94
CA PRO A 161 19.32 3.08 -35.73
C PRO A 161 18.95 1.55 -35.58
N GLY A 162 17.84 0.91 -36.05
CA GLY A 162 16.68 1.27 -36.88
C GLY A 162 15.69 0.09 -37.17
N THR A 163 14.48 0.46 -37.63
CA THR A 163 13.49 -0.17 -38.58
C THR A 163 12.92 -1.61 -38.45
N PHE A 164 11.58 -1.70 -38.35
CA PHE A 164 10.73 -2.87 -38.70
C PHE A 164 9.62 -2.51 -39.71
N ARG A 165 9.11 -3.54 -40.42
CA ARG A 165 8.15 -3.53 -41.54
C ARG A 165 6.72 -3.88 -41.06
N VAL A 166 5.69 -3.34 -41.73
CA VAL A 166 4.23 -3.54 -41.46
C VAL A 166 3.53 -4.24 -42.63
N VAL A 167 2.56 -5.13 -42.37
CA VAL A 167 1.35 -5.42 -43.20
C VAL A 167 0.21 -6.02 -42.31
N PRO A 168 -1.09 -6.09 -42.74
CA PRO A 168 -2.19 -5.44 -42.02
C PRO A 168 -3.34 -6.38 -41.60
N ALA A 169 -4.35 -5.74 -40.97
CA ALA A 169 -5.56 -6.25 -40.33
C ALA A 169 -6.50 -7.15 -41.17
N LEU A 170 -7.31 -7.94 -40.46
CA LEU A 170 -8.61 -8.44 -40.91
C LEU A 170 -9.63 -8.47 -39.76
N SER A 171 -10.90 -8.51 -40.16
CA SER A 171 -12.06 -7.87 -39.56
C SER A 171 -13.00 -8.81 -38.78
N ALA A 172 -13.72 -8.21 -37.84
CA ALA A 172 -15.09 -8.44 -37.35
C ALA A 172 -15.60 -9.85 -36.96
N ALA A 173 -16.11 -9.94 -35.72
CA ALA A 173 -17.51 -10.30 -35.44
C ALA A 173 -17.86 -9.98 -33.96
N ARG A 174 -19.09 -9.53 -33.70
CA ARG A 174 -19.69 -9.34 -32.37
C ARG A 174 -20.44 -10.62 -31.98
N PRO A 175 -20.38 -11.06 -30.70
CA PRO A 175 -21.65 -11.18 -29.96
C PRO A 175 -21.56 -10.91 -28.44
N GLU A 176 -22.71 -10.52 -27.89
CA GLU A 176 -23.19 -10.62 -26.48
C GLU A 176 -22.40 -9.97 -25.31
N PRO A 177 -23.10 -9.57 -24.23
CA PRO A 177 -22.51 -8.74 -23.17
C PRO A 177 -21.55 -9.57 -22.33
N PRO A 178 -20.28 -9.17 -22.16
CA PRO A 178 -19.31 -9.99 -21.44
C PRO A 178 -19.50 -9.85 -19.92
N ALA A 179 -19.21 -10.95 -19.22
CA ALA A 179 -18.76 -10.94 -17.83
C ALA A 179 -17.70 -9.85 -17.60
N PRO A 180 -17.52 -9.32 -16.36
CA PRO A 180 -16.58 -8.24 -16.09
C PRO A 180 -15.22 -8.55 -16.72
N VAL A 181 -14.86 -7.75 -17.72
CA VAL A 181 -13.63 -7.90 -18.49
C VAL A 181 -12.48 -7.50 -17.58
N ASP A 182 -11.57 -8.44 -17.34
CA ASP A 182 -10.34 -8.26 -16.59
C ASP A 182 -9.69 -6.91 -16.91
N ALA A 183 -9.36 -6.14 -15.85
CA ALA A 183 -8.28 -5.18 -15.92
C ALA A 183 -7.09 -5.91 -16.56
N LYS A 184 -6.60 -5.39 -17.69
CA LYS A 184 -5.71 -6.13 -18.59
C LYS A 184 -4.52 -6.71 -17.79
N ALA A 185 -4.04 -7.90 -18.12
CA ALA A 185 -2.91 -8.46 -17.38
C ALA A 185 -1.66 -7.59 -17.63
N PRO A 186 -0.73 -7.49 -16.66
CA PRO A 186 0.55 -6.82 -16.89
C PRO A 186 1.25 -7.37 -18.14
N PRO A 187 1.90 -6.51 -18.94
CA PRO A 187 2.60 -6.96 -20.13
C PRO A 187 3.77 -7.88 -19.74
N PRO A 188 4.27 -8.72 -20.65
CA PRO A 188 5.51 -9.44 -20.41
C PRO A 188 6.67 -8.44 -20.16
N PRO A 189 7.67 -8.82 -19.35
CA PRO A 189 8.81 -7.96 -19.06
C PRO A 189 9.60 -7.63 -20.34
N THR A 190 10.02 -6.38 -20.47
CA THR A 190 10.82 -5.89 -21.60
C THR A 190 12.32 -5.93 -21.30
N ALA A 191 13.15 -5.83 -22.33
CA ALA A 191 14.60 -5.66 -22.16
C ALA A 191 14.96 -4.34 -21.42
N ALA A 192 14.10 -3.33 -21.47
CA ALA A 192 14.27 -2.11 -20.70
C ALA A 192 14.04 -2.38 -19.20
N ASP A 193 12.98 -3.10 -18.84
CA ASP A 193 12.68 -3.49 -17.46
C ASP A 193 13.85 -4.28 -16.84
N ALA A 194 14.42 -5.22 -17.60
CA ALA A 194 15.59 -6.00 -17.15
C ALA A 194 16.85 -5.13 -16.93
N ARG A 195 17.07 -4.10 -17.76
CA ARG A 195 18.19 -3.16 -17.57
C ARG A 195 18.00 -2.29 -16.34
N GLU A 196 16.78 -1.83 -16.10
CA GLU A 196 16.46 -0.97 -14.96
C GLU A 196 16.52 -1.74 -13.64
N VAL A 197 15.95 -2.95 -13.59
CA VAL A 197 16.12 -3.87 -12.44
C VAL A 197 17.59 -4.09 -12.13
N LYS A 198 18.44 -4.24 -13.14
CA LYS A 198 19.89 -4.38 -12.96
C LYS A 198 20.55 -3.10 -12.41
N ALA A 199 20.05 -1.92 -12.77
CA ALA A 199 20.53 -0.65 -12.22
C ALA A 199 20.11 -0.51 -10.75
N LEU A 200 18.83 -0.75 -10.45
CA LEU A 200 18.26 -0.70 -9.11
C LEU A 200 18.95 -1.67 -8.15
N THR A 201 19.09 -2.94 -8.52
CA THR A 201 19.79 -3.96 -7.71
C THR A 201 21.22 -3.54 -7.35
N ARG A 202 21.94 -2.92 -8.28
CA ARG A 202 23.30 -2.40 -8.02
C ARG A 202 23.32 -1.18 -7.13
N ALA A 203 22.36 -0.27 -7.29
CA ALA A 203 22.23 0.91 -6.44
C ALA A 203 21.93 0.49 -4.99
N VAL A 204 20.94 -0.38 -4.79
CA VAL A 204 20.61 -0.93 -3.46
C VAL A 204 21.78 -1.71 -2.86
N ALA A 205 22.50 -2.51 -3.66
CA ALA A 205 23.69 -3.22 -3.18
C ALA A 205 24.82 -2.27 -2.75
N ALA A 206 24.97 -1.12 -3.42
CA ALA A 206 25.95 -0.10 -3.03
C ALA A 206 25.54 0.59 -1.72
N GLU A 207 24.26 0.87 -1.52
CA GLU A 207 23.75 1.44 -0.27
C GLU A 207 23.89 0.47 0.90
N LEU A 208 23.58 -0.81 0.70
CA LEU A 208 23.85 -1.87 1.68
C LEU A 208 25.32 -1.91 2.10
N LYS A 209 26.26 -1.80 1.14
CA LYS A 209 27.70 -1.77 1.44
C LYS A 209 28.13 -0.51 2.19
N ARG A 210 27.46 0.62 1.98
CA ARG A 210 27.81 1.91 2.59
C ARG A 210 27.21 2.10 3.98
N HIS A 211 25.96 1.70 4.15
CA HIS A 211 25.15 2.06 5.31
C HIS A 211 24.67 0.85 6.11
N GLY A 212 24.86 -0.38 5.61
CA GLY A 212 24.41 -1.61 6.27
C GLY A 212 22.91 -1.89 6.12
N SER A 213 22.16 -1.01 5.45
CA SER A 213 20.71 -1.12 5.24
C SER A 213 20.34 -0.80 3.78
N PRO A 214 19.38 -1.53 3.19
CA PRO A 214 18.89 -1.20 1.85
C PRO A 214 17.98 0.03 1.90
N SER A 215 17.95 0.80 0.82
CA SER A 215 17.03 1.93 0.66
C SER A 215 16.64 2.11 -0.81
N LEU A 216 15.44 2.63 -1.03
CA LEU A 216 14.95 3.08 -2.33
C LEU A 216 14.52 4.53 -2.21
N ASP A 217 14.82 5.33 -3.23
CA ASP A 217 14.20 6.63 -3.37
C ASP A 217 12.73 6.49 -3.83
N GLY A 218 11.95 7.56 -3.66
CA GLY A 218 10.53 7.55 -3.98
C GLY A 218 10.21 7.35 -5.47
N ALA A 219 11.09 7.77 -6.38
CA ALA A 219 10.88 7.61 -7.82
C ALA A 219 11.08 6.14 -8.23
N SER A 220 12.12 5.50 -7.70
CA SER A 220 12.39 4.08 -7.90
C SER A 220 11.27 3.20 -7.32
N ASN A 221 10.71 3.58 -6.17
CA ASN A 221 9.56 2.87 -5.59
C ASN A 221 8.29 3.01 -6.46
N ALA A 222 7.98 4.23 -6.92
CA ALA A 222 6.86 4.46 -7.84
C ALA A 222 7.04 3.73 -9.18
N TRP A 223 8.29 3.59 -9.66
CA TRP A 223 8.62 2.83 -10.86
C TRP A 223 8.32 1.33 -10.71
N LEU A 224 8.63 0.74 -9.56
CA LEU A 224 8.30 -0.67 -9.25
C LEU A 224 6.78 -0.88 -9.15
N GLU A 225 6.08 0.04 -8.48
CA GLU A 225 4.62 0.00 -8.31
C GLU A 225 3.89 -0.01 -9.66
N THR A 226 4.38 0.74 -10.64
CA THR A 226 3.77 0.85 -11.98
C THR A 226 4.18 -0.27 -12.95
N ARG A 227 5.06 -1.19 -12.54
CA ARG A 227 5.58 -2.27 -13.40
C ARG A 227 5.62 -3.62 -12.69
N PRO A 228 4.46 -4.23 -12.39
CA PRO A 228 4.39 -5.54 -11.74
C PRO A 228 5.14 -6.65 -12.48
N GLN A 229 5.28 -6.56 -13.81
CA GLN A 229 6.06 -7.50 -14.61
C GLN A 229 7.56 -7.54 -14.28
N THR A 230 8.08 -6.56 -13.54
CA THR A 230 9.47 -6.56 -13.04
C THR A 230 9.75 -7.66 -12.03
N LEU A 231 8.70 -8.31 -11.48
CA LEU A 231 8.82 -9.52 -10.68
C LEU A 231 9.72 -10.58 -11.34
N TRP A 232 9.57 -10.78 -12.65
CA TRP A 232 10.32 -11.82 -13.35
C TRP A 232 11.80 -11.48 -13.56
N PRO A 233 12.18 -10.30 -14.09
CA PRO A 233 13.57 -9.89 -14.10
C PRO A 233 14.22 -9.83 -12.71
N LEU A 234 13.47 -9.49 -11.65
CA LEU A 234 13.96 -9.52 -10.28
C LEU A 234 14.27 -10.95 -9.81
N LEU A 235 13.37 -11.90 -10.08
CA LEU A 235 13.61 -13.32 -9.81
C LEU A 235 14.83 -13.82 -10.60
N ASP A 236 14.91 -13.53 -11.89
CA ASP A 236 16.03 -13.95 -12.74
C ASP A 236 17.36 -13.33 -12.27
N ALA A 237 17.36 -12.05 -11.85
CA ALA A 237 18.52 -11.39 -11.27
C ALA A 237 18.93 -12.01 -9.93
N THR A 238 17.97 -12.43 -9.10
CA THR A 238 18.23 -13.11 -7.84
C THR A 238 18.87 -14.48 -8.06
N ILE A 239 18.36 -15.26 -9.02
CA ILE A 239 18.92 -16.56 -9.41
C ILE A 239 20.34 -16.39 -9.95
N ALA A 240 20.54 -15.43 -10.86
CA ALA A 240 21.85 -15.16 -11.46
C ALA A 240 22.87 -14.70 -10.42
N ALA A 241 22.49 -13.88 -9.44
CA ALA A 241 23.36 -13.45 -8.35
C ALA A 241 23.73 -14.62 -7.42
N SER A 242 22.77 -15.48 -7.10
CA SER A 242 22.94 -16.63 -6.20
C SER A 242 23.84 -17.72 -6.80
N THR A 243 23.78 -17.91 -8.11
CA THR A 243 24.55 -18.93 -8.86
C THR A 243 25.84 -18.40 -9.49
N ALA A 244 26.16 -17.11 -9.31
CA ALA A 244 27.34 -16.51 -9.89
C ALA A 244 28.64 -17.15 -9.38
N ARG A 245 29.58 -17.43 -10.30
CA ARG A 245 30.90 -17.96 -9.95
C ARG A 245 31.65 -17.11 -8.92
N LYS A 246 31.45 -15.78 -8.97
CA LYS A 246 31.91 -14.84 -7.95
C LYS A 246 30.69 -14.22 -7.27
N ARG A 247 30.27 -14.85 -6.18
CA ARG A 247 29.12 -14.44 -5.38
C ARG A 247 29.39 -13.11 -4.66
N ASP A 248 28.47 -12.17 -4.77
CA ASP A 248 28.48 -10.88 -4.06
C ASP A 248 27.25 -10.85 -3.13
N GLU A 249 27.46 -11.08 -1.84
CA GLU A 249 26.36 -11.20 -0.87
C GLU A 249 25.49 -9.95 -0.80
N ALA A 250 26.08 -8.76 -0.97
CA ALA A 250 25.30 -7.53 -0.97
C ALA A 250 24.40 -7.41 -2.21
N LEU A 251 24.83 -7.96 -3.35
CA LEU A 251 23.99 -8.02 -4.55
C LEU A 251 22.86 -9.04 -4.38
N VAL A 252 23.16 -10.20 -3.81
CA VAL A 252 22.13 -11.22 -3.49
C VAL A 252 21.09 -10.65 -2.53
N ALA A 253 21.52 -10.00 -1.45
CA ALA A 253 20.64 -9.35 -0.49
C ALA A 253 19.80 -8.23 -1.12
N ALA A 254 20.40 -7.39 -1.97
CA ALA A 254 19.68 -6.34 -2.71
C ALA A 254 18.58 -6.91 -3.62
N CYS A 255 18.89 -7.96 -4.37
CA CYS A 255 17.91 -8.63 -5.23
C CYS A 255 16.74 -9.21 -4.44
N ARG A 256 17.02 -9.89 -3.32
CA ARG A 256 15.98 -10.45 -2.42
C ARG A 256 15.08 -9.37 -1.82
N TRP A 257 15.69 -8.28 -1.35
CA TRP A 257 14.94 -7.18 -0.77
C TRP A 257 14.03 -6.51 -1.80
N LEU A 258 14.52 -6.26 -3.03
CA LEU A 258 13.68 -5.74 -4.11
C LEU A 258 12.57 -6.72 -4.54
N LEU A 259 12.87 -8.01 -4.55
CA LEU A 259 11.88 -9.05 -4.85
C LEU A 259 10.74 -9.07 -3.82
N ALA A 260 11.07 -8.99 -2.52
CA ALA A 260 10.08 -8.91 -1.45
C ALA A 260 9.20 -7.65 -1.59
N ASN A 261 9.79 -6.47 -1.89
CA ASN A 261 9.03 -5.25 -2.16
C ASN A 261 8.07 -5.43 -3.36
N GLN A 262 8.53 -6.04 -4.46
CA GLN A 262 7.68 -6.24 -5.62
C GLN A 262 6.51 -7.21 -5.34
N LEU A 263 6.77 -8.29 -4.58
CA LEU A 263 5.73 -9.22 -4.12
C LEU A 263 4.71 -8.50 -3.23
N GLU A 264 5.15 -7.59 -2.36
CA GLU A 264 4.29 -6.78 -1.52
C GLU A 264 3.38 -5.85 -2.35
N LEU A 265 3.95 -5.18 -3.35
CA LEU A 265 3.19 -4.33 -4.27
C LEU A 265 2.14 -5.13 -5.05
N ILE A 266 2.47 -6.34 -5.49
CA ILE A 266 1.52 -7.24 -6.17
C ILE A 266 0.45 -7.75 -5.19
N ARG A 267 0.81 -8.06 -3.93
CA ARG A 267 -0.18 -8.39 -2.89
C ARG A 267 -1.18 -7.26 -2.69
N TYR A 268 -0.75 -5.99 -2.73
CA TYR A 268 -1.70 -4.87 -2.65
C TYR A 268 -2.73 -4.90 -3.78
N ARG A 269 -2.35 -5.34 -4.98
CA ARG A 269 -3.27 -5.55 -6.11
C ARG A 269 -4.19 -6.76 -5.89
N LEU A 270 -3.68 -7.84 -5.33
CA LEU A 270 -4.52 -8.98 -4.92
C LEU A 270 -5.60 -8.55 -3.92
N GLU A 271 -5.24 -7.76 -2.91
CA GLU A 271 -6.18 -7.24 -1.91
C GLU A 271 -7.21 -6.27 -2.49
N ARG A 272 -6.89 -5.62 -3.61
CA ARG A 272 -7.80 -4.80 -4.41
C ARG A 272 -8.62 -5.63 -5.42
N GLY A 273 -8.59 -6.96 -5.32
CA GLY A 273 -9.41 -7.85 -6.13
C GLY A 273 -8.95 -8.03 -7.58
N HIS A 274 -7.68 -7.74 -7.89
CA HIS A 274 -7.15 -7.97 -9.24
C HIS A 274 -6.82 -9.45 -9.46
N GLU A 275 -7.56 -10.13 -10.34
CA GLU A 275 -7.34 -11.54 -10.67
C GLU A 275 -5.97 -11.80 -11.32
N TRP A 276 -5.45 -10.85 -12.12
CA TRP A 276 -4.10 -10.97 -12.67
C TRP A 276 -3.03 -11.05 -11.58
N ALA A 277 -3.23 -10.39 -10.42
CA ALA A 277 -2.28 -10.39 -9.33
C ALA A 277 -2.26 -11.77 -8.64
N ARG A 278 -3.44 -12.40 -8.48
CA ARG A 278 -3.55 -13.80 -8.04
C ARG A 278 -2.79 -14.71 -9.00
N ALA A 279 -3.10 -14.66 -10.30
CA ALA A 279 -2.45 -15.48 -11.32
C ALA A 279 -0.92 -15.27 -11.36
N MET A 280 -0.45 -14.04 -11.19
CA MET A 280 0.99 -13.73 -11.16
C MET A 280 1.69 -14.31 -9.93
N LEU A 281 1.07 -14.21 -8.75
CA LEU A 281 1.61 -14.80 -7.52
C LEU A 281 1.56 -16.34 -7.57
N ASP A 282 0.52 -16.92 -8.16
CA ASP A 282 0.41 -18.36 -8.39
C ASP A 282 1.52 -18.86 -9.33
N ALA A 283 1.73 -18.16 -10.45
CA ALA A 283 2.80 -18.48 -11.40
C ALA A 283 4.20 -18.30 -10.79
N TYR A 284 4.37 -17.33 -9.88
CA TYR A 284 5.62 -17.14 -9.15
C TYR A 284 5.91 -18.33 -8.24
N GLN A 285 4.91 -18.78 -7.47
CA GLN A 285 5.02 -19.97 -6.63
C GLN A 285 5.28 -21.23 -7.47
N GLU A 286 4.62 -21.41 -8.61
CA GLU A 286 4.90 -22.53 -9.52
C GLU A 286 6.34 -22.51 -10.05
N LYS A 287 6.87 -21.34 -10.42
CA LYS A 287 8.27 -21.21 -10.85
C LYS A 287 9.24 -21.53 -9.71
N LEU A 288 8.94 -21.14 -8.48
CA LEU A 288 9.74 -21.52 -7.30
C LEU A 288 9.72 -23.04 -7.07
N ILE A 289 8.56 -23.71 -7.19
CA ILE A 289 8.46 -25.19 -7.11
C ILE A 289 9.33 -25.85 -8.18
N ALA A 290 9.28 -25.36 -9.42
CA ALA A 290 10.09 -25.90 -10.51
C ALA A 290 11.61 -25.72 -10.25
N LEU A 291 12.03 -24.59 -9.68
CA LEU A 291 13.44 -24.35 -9.33
C LEU A 291 13.97 -25.31 -8.27
N VAL A 292 13.13 -25.68 -7.29
CA VAL A 292 13.41 -26.70 -6.26
C VAL A 292 13.62 -28.06 -6.89
N GLN A 293 12.63 -28.50 -7.68
CA GLN A 293 12.66 -29.82 -8.32
C GLN A 293 13.86 -29.96 -9.26
N ALA A 294 14.22 -28.88 -9.96
CA ALA A 294 15.38 -28.83 -10.84
C ALA A 294 16.73 -28.68 -10.10
N ARG A 295 16.73 -28.45 -8.77
CA ARG A 295 17.92 -28.24 -7.93
C ARG A 295 18.89 -27.18 -8.50
N THR A 296 18.31 -26.09 -9.00
CA THR A 296 19.05 -25.04 -9.73
C THR A 296 19.69 -23.98 -8.85
N LEU A 297 19.32 -23.93 -7.57
CA LEU A 297 19.80 -22.96 -6.59
C LEU A 297 20.45 -23.68 -5.40
N PRO A 298 21.44 -23.06 -4.73
CA PRO A 298 21.85 -23.48 -3.40
C PRO A 298 20.64 -23.47 -2.45
N GLU A 299 20.52 -24.50 -1.63
CA GLU A 299 19.40 -24.67 -0.69
C GLU A 299 19.15 -23.44 0.21
N PRO A 300 20.17 -22.79 0.81
CA PRO A 300 19.95 -21.58 1.59
C PRO A 300 19.32 -20.43 0.79
N ASP A 301 19.69 -20.29 -0.50
CA ASP A 301 19.18 -19.20 -1.32
C ASP A 301 17.74 -19.42 -1.76
N TRP A 302 17.38 -20.68 -1.93
CA TRP A 302 16.01 -21.04 -2.20
C TRP A 302 15.11 -20.75 -0.99
N PHE A 303 15.50 -21.13 0.23
CA PHE A 303 14.73 -20.83 1.45
C PHE A 303 14.44 -19.33 1.58
N GLU A 304 15.43 -18.50 1.22
CA GLU A 304 15.31 -17.04 1.23
C GLU A 304 14.35 -16.49 0.16
N LEU A 305 14.22 -17.17 -0.99
CA LEU A 305 13.19 -16.82 -1.98
C LEU A 305 11.78 -17.11 -1.46
N VAL A 306 11.60 -18.22 -0.75
CA VAL A 306 10.30 -18.53 -0.14
C VAL A 306 10.02 -17.58 1.04
N ASN A 307 11.05 -17.24 1.82
CA ASN A 307 10.96 -16.23 2.89
C ASN A 307 10.53 -14.85 2.35
N ALA A 308 10.86 -14.50 1.10
CA ALA A 308 10.39 -13.26 0.48
C ALA A 308 8.85 -13.18 0.35
N LEU A 309 8.16 -14.32 0.12
CA LEU A 309 6.69 -14.38 0.13
C LEU A 309 6.14 -14.02 1.51
N LYS A 310 6.77 -14.55 2.56
CA LYS A 310 6.40 -14.28 3.95
C LYS A 310 6.63 -12.82 4.33
N ILE A 311 7.80 -12.25 4.01
CA ILE A 311 8.10 -10.83 4.23
C ILE A 311 7.04 -9.96 3.55
N ALA A 312 6.69 -10.31 2.31
CA ALA A 312 5.65 -9.63 1.55
C ALA A 312 4.22 -9.93 2.01
N LYS A 313 4.03 -10.81 3.00
CA LYS A 313 2.73 -11.30 3.51
C LYS A 313 1.84 -11.91 2.43
N VAL A 314 2.44 -12.53 1.43
CA VAL A 314 1.76 -13.28 0.37
C VAL A 314 1.32 -14.65 0.90
N PRO A 315 0.05 -15.06 0.70
CA PRO A 315 -0.40 -16.40 1.07
C PRO A 315 0.39 -17.49 0.34
N ILE A 316 0.94 -18.44 1.10
CA ILE A 316 1.65 -19.60 0.55
C ILE A 316 0.62 -20.67 0.17
N ARG A 317 0.74 -21.21 -1.04
CA ARG A 317 -0.12 -22.27 -1.56
C ARG A 317 0.20 -23.62 -0.92
N PRO A 318 -0.80 -24.52 -0.74
CA PRO A 318 -0.56 -25.88 -0.25
C PRO A 318 0.49 -26.64 -1.06
N GLU A 319 0.45 -26.53 -2.39
CA GLU A 319 1.39 -27.23 -3.28
C GLU A 319 2.82 -26.73 -3.13
N MET A 320 3.01 -25.46 -2.78
CA MET A 320 4.31 -24.93 -2.43
C MET A 320 4.82 -25.59 -1.15
N ALA A 321 4.00 -25.58 -0.08
CA ALA A 321 4.33 -26.20 1.20
C ALA A 321 4.69 -27.70 1.06
N GLU A 322 3.94 -28.44 0.24
CA GLU A 322 4.23 -29.84 -0.11
C GLU A 322 5.58 -29.97 -0.82
N ALA A 323 5.88 -29.11 -1.79
CA ALA A 323 7.17 -29.11 -2.48
C ALA A 323 8.34 -28.81 -1.53
N LEU A 324 8.17 -27.90 -0.56
CA LEU A 324 9.19 -27.65 0.47
C LEU A 324 9.46 -28.92 1.28
N THR A 325 8.38 -29.60 1.66
CA THR A 325 8.42 -30.80 2.49
C THR A 325 9.13 -31.93 1.75
N MET A 326 8.78 -32.16 0.49
CA MET A 326 9.45 -33.13 -0.35
C MET A 326 10.94 -32.81 -0.53
N ALA A 327 11.29 -31.55 -0.77
CA ALA A 327 12.68 -31.14 -0.91
C ALA A 327 13.50 -31.38 0.36
N ALA A 328 12.94 -31.09 1.53
CA ALA A 328 13.57 -31.36 2.81
C ALA A 328 13.81 -32.86 3.05
N VAL A 329 12.82 -33.70 2.70
CA VAL A 329 12.95 -35.17 2.76
C VAL A 329 14.02 -35.68 1.78
N GLU A 330 14.04 -35.16 0.56
CA GLU A 330 14.99 -35.54 -0.49
C GLU A 330 16.42 -35.01 -0.29
N ALA A 331 16.62 -33.94 0.49
CA ALA A 331 17.94 -33.39 0.81
C ALA A 331 18.71 -34.27 1.82
N SER A 332 18.02 -35.20 2.49
CA SER A 332 18.63 -36.21 3.38
C SER A 332 18.47 -37.67 2.90
N PRO A 333 18.83 -38.04 1.65
CA PRO A 333 18.72 -39.41 1.19
C PRO A 333 19.98 -40.17 1.61
N GLY A 334 20.02 -40.64 2.87
CA GLY A 334 21.13 -41.47 3.37
C GLY A 334 21.53 -41.21 4.83
N GLU A 335 21.11 -40.08 5.40
CA GLU A 335 21.15 -39.76 6.84
C GLU A 335 19.73 -39.51 7.33
N ALA A 336 18.78 -40.38 6.96
CA ALA A 336 17.48 -40.36 7.61
C ALA A 336 17.73 -40.66 9.09
N ALA A 337 17.67 -39.63 9.92
CA ALA A 337 17.59 -39.80 11.36
C ALA A 337 16.57 -40.91 11.60
N SER A 338 16.97 -41.97 12.30
CA SER A 338 16.05 -43.08 12.55
C SER A 338 14.74 -42.53 13.15
N ALA A 339 13.61 -43.20 12.97
CA ALA A 339 12.34 -42.75 13.53
C ALA A 339 12.43 -42.49 15.06
N GLU A 340 13.43 -43.06 15.74
CA GLU A 340 13.77 -42.83 17.14
C GLU A 340 14.68 -41.59 17.38
N GLU A 341 15.48 -41.17 16.41
CA GLU A 341 16.37 -39.99 16.48
C GLU A 341 15.65 -38.67 16.25
N ILE A 342 14.62 -38.63 15.41
CA ILE A 342 13.85 -37.40 15.11
C ILE A 342 13.25 -36.80 16.40
N PRO A 343 12.56 -37.58 17.28
CA PRO A 343 12.10 -37.07 18.56
C PRO A 343 13.23 -36.57 19.47
N GLN A 344 14.41 -37.20 19.45
CA GLN A 344 15.55 -36.76 20.26
C GLN A 344 16.15 -35.44 19.74
N GLN A 345 16.29 -35.30 18.43
CA GLN A 345 16.78 -34.07 17.80
C GLN A 345 15.81 -32.90 18.07
N LEU A 346 14.50 -33.13 17.88
CA LEU A 346 13.50 -32.11 18.19
C LEU A 346 13.54 -31.72 19.67
N ARG A 347 13.65 -32.70 20.59
CA ARG A 347 13.78 -32.40 22.02
C ARG A 347 15.01 -31.56 22.33
N ARG A 348 16.16 -31.81 21.69
CA ARG A 348 17.37 -30.98 21.86
C ARG A 348 17.13 -29.54 21.37
N LEU A 349 16.52 -29.38 20.19
CA LEU A 349 16.19 -28.06 19.64
C LEU A 349 15.22 -27.30 20.55
N LEU A 350 14.18 -27.97 21.07
CA LEU A 350 13.27 -27.39 22.04
C LEU A 350 13.97 -27.05 23.35
N ASP A 351 14.92 -27.87 23.80
CA ASP A 351 15.73 -27.59 24.99
C ASP A 351 16.61 -26.35 24.81
N GLU A 352 17.23 -26.19 23.64
CA GLU A 352 18.03 -25.02 23.28
C GLU A 352 17.15 -23.77 23.19
N LEU A 353 16.00 -23.86 22.50
CA LEU A 353 15.03 -22.79 22.41
C LEU A 353 14.50 -22.37 23.78
N GLY A 354 14.17 -23.34 24.65
CA GLY A 354 13.68 -23.09 26.00
C GLY A 354 14.70 -22.42 26.91
N ARG A 355 16.00 -22.59 26.65
CA ARG A 355 17.09 -21.90 27.38
C ARG A 355 17.38 -20.51 26.82
N ALA A 356 17.20 -20.31 25.52
CA ALA A 356 17.51 -19.05 24.84
C ALA A 356 16.36 -18.04 24.84
N ALA A 357 15.11 -18.50 24.81
CA ALA A 357 13.95 -17.62 24.73
C ALA A 357 13.70 -16.87 26.05
N GLU A 358 13.73 -15.54 25.99
CA GLU A 358 13.40 -14.67 27.13
C GLU A 358 11.88 -14.50 27.34
N SER A 359 11.06 -14.78 26.32
CA SER A 359 9.60 -14.60 26.39
C SER A 359 8.84 -15.62 25.55
N PRO A 360 7.59 -15.98 25.92
CA PRO A 360 6.74 -16.85 25.10
C PRO A 360 6.38 -16.22 23.75
N PHE A 361 6.40 -14.90 23.63
CA PHE A 361 6.16 -14.19 22.38
C PHE A 361 7.28 -14.41 21.38
N MET A 362 8.55 -14.38 21.83
CA MET A 362 9.69 -14.71 20.97
C MET A 362 9.68 -16.18 20.50
N VAL A 363 9.15 -17.09 21.32
CA VAL A 363 8.95 -18.49 20.89
C VAL A 363 7.96 -18.55 19.73
N VAL A 364 6.80 -17.90 19.86
CA VAL A 364 5.78 -17.89 18.80
C VAL A 364 6.23 -17.10 17.58
N GLU A 365 6.93 -15.99 17.75
CA GLU A 365 7.52 -15.23 16.64
C GLU A 365 8.54 -16.09 15.90
N GLY A 366 9.47 -16.73 16.61
CA GLY A 366 10.45 -17.65 16.00
C GLY A 366 9.78 -18.83 15.28
N LEU A 367 8.70 -19.38 15.81
CA LEU A 367 7.90 -20.43 15.16
C LEU A 367 7.11 -19.90 13.96
N ALA A 368 6.54 -18.70 14.04
CA ALA A 368 5.89 -18.06 12.90
C ALA A 368 6.93 -17.73 11.82
N GLU A 369 8.18 -17.48 12.23
CA GLU A 369 9.26 -17.14 11.32
C GLU A 369 9.83 -18.34 10.57
N THR A 370 10.04 -19.45 11.28
CA THR A 370 10.63 -20.69 10.76
C THR A 370 9.59 -21.70 10.29
N GLY A 371 8.40 -21.68 10.88
CA GLY A 371 7.35 -22.67 10.72
C GLY A 371 6.40 -22.43 9.57
N THR A 372 6.41 -21.25 8.92
CA THR A 372 5.54 -21.00 7.74
C THR A 372 5.80 -21.98 6.60
N LEU A 373 7.01 -22.54 6.56
CA LEU A 373 7.45 -23.52 5.56
C LEU A 373 7.25 -24.97 6.02
N MET A 374 6.85 -25.17 7.29
CA MET A 374 6.59 -26.48 7.85
C MET A 374 5.16 -26.91 7.57
N PRO A 375 4.92 -28.20 7.27
CA PRO A 375 3.59 -28.79 7.24
C PRO A 375 2.78 -28.46 8.48
N ALA A 376 1.47 -28.31 8.31
CA ALA A 376 0.54 -28.08 9.41
C ALA A 376 0.66 -29.17 10.49
N GLU A 377 0.87 -30.42 10.10
CA GLU A 377 1.03 -31.59 10.97
C GLU A 377 2.30 -31.48 11.83
N LEU A 378 3.40 -31.02 11.22
CA LEU A 378 4.66 -30.83 11.94
C LEU A 378 4.53 -29.66 12.93
N ARG A 379 3.92 -28.55 12.53
CA ARG A 379 3.64 -27.43 13.45
C ARG A 379 2.72 -27.84 14.60
N ALA A 380 1.70 -28.66 14.32
CA ALA A 380 0.80 -29.19 15.33
C ALA A 380 1.53 -30.14 16.30
N TYR A 381 2.42 -30.99 15.79
CA TYR A 381 3.28 -31.84 16.62
C TYR A 381 4.23 -31.01 17.48
N MET A 382 4.90 -30.00 16.93
CA MET A 382 5.75 -29.07 17.69
C MET A 382 4.95 -28.35 18.78
N THR A 383 3.73 -27.92 18.48
CA THR A 383 2.82 -27.29 19.45
C THR A 383 2.52 -28.22 20.62
N HIS A 384 2.31 -29.51 20.36
CA HIS A 384 2.13 -30.52 21.40
C HIS A 384 3.40 -30.69 22.25
N GLU A 385 4.58 -30.79 21.63
CA GLU A 385 5.85 -30.93 22.36
C GLU A 385 6.18 -29.68 23.21
N LEU A 386 5.84 -28.47 22.75
CA LEU A 386 5.97 -27.23 23.54
C LEU A 386 5.16 -27.31 24.84
N GLY A 387 3.92 -27.81 24.77
CA GLY A 387 3.06 -27.95 25.94
C GLY A 387 3.54 -28.99 26.95
N LEU A 388 4.26 -30.01 26.49
CA LEU A 388 4.87 -31.05 27.34
C LEU A 388 6.27 -30.69 27.84
N SER A 389 6.84 -29.58 27.36
CA SER A 389 8.21 -29.18 27.68
C SER A 389 8.44 -28.97 29.18
N PRO A 390 9.64 -29.29 29.71
CA PRO A 390 10.02 -28.89 31.06
C PRO A 390 10.23 -27.37 31.20
N HIS A 391 10.47 -26.65 30.10
CA HIS A 391 10.74 -25.20 30.10
C HIS A 391 9.43 -24.40 30.19
N PRO A 392 9.21 -23.60 31.27
CA PRO A 392 7.97 -22.85 31.43
C PRO A 392 7.69 -21.89 30.26
N VAL A 393 8.73 -21.23 29.72
CA VAL A 393 8.58 -20.28 28.60
C VAL A 393 7.96 -20.93 27.35
N LEU A 394 8.27 -22.19 27.08
CA LEU A 394 7.71 -22.93 25.95
C LEU A 394 6.25 -23.32 26.21
N ARG A 395 5.93 -23.78 27.43
CA ARG A 395 4.53 -24.05 27.81
C ARG A 395 3.68 -22.79 27.75
N GLU A 396 4.23 -21.66 28.19
CA GLU A 396 3.55 -20.37 28.17
C GLU A 396 3.32 -19.77 26.78
N ALA A 397 4.01 -20.29 25.75
CA ALA A 397 3.77 -19.93 24.36
C ALA A 397 2.51 -20.60 23.78
N VAL A 398 2.13 -21.77 24.28
CA VAL A 398 1.02 -22.57 23.71
C VAL A 398 -0.34 -21.85 23.72
N PRO A 399 -0.75 -21.08 24.76
CA PRO A 399 -1.98 -20.28 24.69
C PRO A 399 -2.03 -19.29 23.53
N LEU A 400 -0.87 -18.81 23.07
CA LEU A 400 -0.79 -17.88 21.93
C LEU A 400 -0.98 -18.61 20.60
N LEU A 401 -0.65 -19.91 20.53
CA LEU A 401 -0.87 -20.77 19.35
C LEU A 401 -2.36 -21.12 19.13
N LEU A 402 -3.25 -20.76 20.07
CA LEU A 402 -4.69 -20.73 19.81
C LEU A 402 -5.08 -19.67 18.77
N LEU A 403 -4.17 -18.75 18.43
CA LEU A 403 -4.36 -17.73 17.39
C LEU A 403 -3.64 -18.09 16.07
N ASP A 404 -3.07 -19.29 15.94
CA ASP A 404 -2.41 -19.70 14.69
C ASP A 404 -3.43 -19.70 13.54
N PRO A 405 -3.09 -19.22 12.33
CA PRO A 405 -4.00 -19.24 11.19
C PRO A 405 -4.46 -20.66 10.81
N GLU A 406 -3.66 -21.68 11.09
CA GLU A 406 -3.94 -23.08 10.77
C GLU A 406 -4.82 -23.77 11.82
N PRO A 407 -6.04 -24.24 11.47
CA PRO A 407 -6.92 -24.96 12.39
C PRO A 407 -6.25 -26.14 13.09
N LEU A 408 -5.40 -26.90 12.38
CA LEU A 408 -4.74 -28.08 12.97
C LEU A 408 -3.80 -27.70 14.13
N VAL A 409 -3.10 -26.57 14.02
CA VAL A 409 -2.21 -26.06 15.07
C VAL A 409 -3.03 -25.59 16.28
N ARG A 410 -4.14 -24.88 16.05
CA ARG A 410 -5.04 -24.44 17.13
C ARG A 410 -5.65 -25.62 17.89
N GLN A 411 -6.05 -26.67 17.18
CA GLN A 411 -6.58 -27.89 17.78
C GLN A 411 -5.52 -28.60 18.63
N ALA A 412 -4.28 -28.70 18.15
CA ALA A 412 -3.18 -29.26 18.92
C ALA A 412 -2.88 -28.42 20.17
N ALA A 413 -2.89 -27.10 20.06
CA ALA A 413 -2.74 -26.19 21.20
C ALA A 413 -3.84 -26.42 22.26
N ALA A 414 -5.12 -26.46 21.84
CA ALA A 414 -6.23 -26.72 22.76
C ALA A 414 -6.10 -28.09 23.44
N ALA A 415 -5.76 -29.14 22.69
CA ALA A 415 -5.61 -30.50 23.20
C ALA A 415 -4.48 -30.63 24.23
N VAL A 416 -3.29 -30.08 23.93
CA VAL A 416 -2.16 -30.16 24.87
C VAL A 416 -2.40 -29.30 26.11
N LEU A 417 -3.00 -28.12 25.97
CA LEU A 417 -3.38 -27.28 27.12
C LEU A 417 -4.37 -28.01 28.02
N GLU A 418 -5.35 -28.70 27.46
CA GLU A 418 -6.27 -29.54 28.23
C GLU A 418 -5.54 -30.72 28.92
N GLN A 419 -4.58 -31.36 28.24
CA GLN A 419 -3.77 -32.44 28.81
C GLN A 419 -2.99 -31.97 30.04
N VAL A 420 -2.35 -30.79 29.96
CA VAL A 420 -1.47 -30.25 31.00
C VAL A 420 -2.17 -29.29 31.96
N ALA A 421 -3.50 -29.23 31.97
CA ALA A 421 -4.32 -28.28 32.76
C ALA A 421 -4.29 -28.49 34.29
N GLY A 422 -3.13 -28.64 34.92
CA GLY A 422 -2.93 -28.69 36.37
C GLY A 422 -1.92 -27.65 36.85
N PRO A 423 -1.90 -27.32 38.15
CA PRO A 423 -1.09 -26.21 38.69
C PRO A 423 0.42 -26.36 38.50
N GLU A 424 0.92 -27.59 38.35
CA GLU A 424 2.35 -27.86 38.11
C GLU A 424 2.82 -27.49 36.70
N THR A 425 1.91 -27.47 35.73
CA THR A 425 2.25 -27.37 34.30
C THR A 425 1.52 -26.26 33.56
N PHE A 426 0.40 -25.78 34.11
CA PHE A 426 -0.43 -24.72 33.53
C PHE A 426 -0.46 -23.51 34.47
N SER A 427 0.28 -22.45 34.11
CA SER A 427 0.49 -21.30 34.99
C SER A 427 -0.76 -20.41 35.10
N PRO A 428 -0.88 -19.59 36.16
CA PRO A 428 -1.92 -18.57 36.25
C PRO A 428 -1.92 -17.57 35.09
N VAL A 429 -0.75 -17.29 34.51
CA VAL A 429 -0.59 -16.42 33.34
C VAL A 429 -1.14 -17.10 32.09
N MET A 430 -0.88 -18.40 31.90
CA MET A 430 -1.51 -19.19 30.83
C MET A 430 -3.03 -19.12 30.92
N LEU A 431 -3.61 -19.26 32.13
CA LEU A 431 -5.07 -19.16 32.31
C LEU A 431 -5.60 -17.79 31.88
N ARG A 432 -4.91 -16.71 32.28
CA ARG A 432 -5.27 -15.34 31.89
C ARG A 432 -5.23 -15.17 30.37
N ARG A 433 -4.16 -15.62 29.71
CA ARG A 433 -4.01 -15.56 28.25
C ARG A 433 -5.09 -16.36 27.54
N THR A 434 -5.34 -17.60 27.97
CA THR A 434 -6.40 -18.44 27.40
C THR A 434 -7.77 -17.79 27.50
N LEU A 435 -8.09 -17.14 28.64
CA LEU A 435 -9.35 -16.41 28.82
C LEU A 435 -9.46 -15.18 27.91
N LEU A 436 -8.36 -14.46 27.68
CA LEU A 436 -8.31 -13.32 26.75
C LEU A 436 -8.60 -13.79 25.32
N VAL A 437 -7.83 -14.78 24.83
CA VAL A 437 -7.93 -15.24 23.44
C VAL A 437 -9.19 -16.06 23.15
N ARG A 438 -9.90 -16.54 24.18
CA ARG A 438 -11.14 -17.33 24.03
C ARG A 438 -12.20 -16.64 23.16
N ASN A 439 -12.28 -15.30 23.17
CA ASN A 439 -13.24 -14.58 22.32
C ASN A 439 -12.66 -14.25 20.94
N TRP A 440 -11.37 -14.48 20.72
CA TRP A 440 -10.68 -14.24 19.46
C TRP A 440 -10.49 -15.52 18.64
N VAL A 441 -10.86 -16.70 19.17
CA VAL A 441 -10.87 -17.94 18.38
C VAL A 441 -12.23 -18.12 17.66
N PRO A 442 -12.25 -18.84 16.52
CA PRO A 442 -13.49 -19.14 15.80
C PRO A 442 -14.54 -19.80 16.71
N GLU A 443 -15.82 -19.48 16.51
CA GLU A 443 -16.89 -19.91 17.39
C GLU A 443 -16.95 -21.44 17.57
N ALA A 444 -16.73 -22.18 16.49
CA ALA A 444 -16.70 -23.64 16.49
C ALA A 444 -15.60 -24.25 17.39
N GLU A 445 -14.55 -23.50 17.72
CA GLU A 445 -13.41 -23.97 18.53
C GLU A 445 -13.51 -23.54 20.00
N ARG A 446 -14.41 -22.60 20.33
CA ARG A 446 -14.56 -22.03 21.69
C ARG A 446 -14.90 -23.10 22.73
N GLU A 447 -15.63 -24.15 22.36
CA GLU A 447 -16.00 -25.22 23.30
C GLU A 447 -14.78 -25.98 23.83
N ALA A 448 -13.77 -26.23 22.99
CA ALA A 448 -12.52 -26.87 23.41
C ALA A 448 -11.77 -25.98 24.43
N VAL A 449 -11.74 -24.67 24.17
CA VAL A 449 -11.17 -23.69 25.11
C VAL A 449 -11.97 -23.64 26.42
N ASP A 450 -13.30 -23.68 26.37
CA ASP A 450 -14.12 -23.66 27.58
C ASP A 450 -13.95 -24.94 28.42
N ARG A 451 -13.73 -26.10 27.79
CA ARG A 451 -13.38 -27.35 28.51
C ARG A 451 -12.03 -27.25 29.20
N LEU A 452 -11.00 -26.76 28.52
CA LEU A 452 -9.66 -26.62 29.11
C LEU A 452 -9.67 -25.64 30.30
N VAL A 453 -10.37 -24.52 30.19
CA VAL A 453 -10.51 -23.52 31.26
C VAL A 453 -11.22 -24.11 32.47
N ARG A 454 -12.33 -24.83 32.26
CA ARG A 454 -13.04 -25.52 33.35
C ARG A 454 -12.14 -26.54 34.06
N LYS A 455 -11.39 -27.34 33.30
CA LYS A 455 -10.46 -28.35 33.84
C LYS A 455 -9.36 -27.72 34.68
N ALA A 456 -8.73 -26.64 34.19
CA ALA A 456 -7.69 -25.91 34.92
C ALA A 456 -8.22 -25.38 36.26
N ARG A 457 -9.40 -24.74 36.25
CA ARG A 457 -10.04 -24.22 37.47
C ARG A 457 -10.40 -25.32 38.46
N MET A 458 -10.97 -26.44 37.99
CA MET A 458 -11.29 -27.59 38.85
C MET A 458 -10.04 -28.21 39.51
N LYS A 459 -8.89 -28.16 38.81
CA LYS A 459 -7.60 -28.61 39.34
C LYS A 459 -6.87 -27.57 40.21
N GLY A 460 -7.51 -26.42 40.48
CA GLY A 460 -6.99 -25.40 41.40
C GLY A 460 -6.06 -24.37 40.78
N VAL A 461 -5.99 -24.26 39.45
CA VAL A 461 -5.23 -23.19 38.79
C VAL A 461 -5.94 -21.84 39.03
N SER A 462 -5.25 -20.91 39.70
CA SER A 462 -5.71 -19.54 39.87
C SER A 462 -5.48 -18.72 38.59
N CYS A 463 -6.28 -17.69 38.34
CA CYS A 463 -6.04 -16.78 37.21
C CYS A 463 -5.11 -15.65 37.66
N ALA A 464 -4.05 -15.39 36.90
CA ALA A 464 -3.18 -14.25 37.15
C ALA A 464 -3.96 -12.94 37.03
N GLN A 465 -3.62 -11.97 37.88
CA GLN A 465 -4.13 -10.60 37.77
C GLN A 465 -3.43 -9.89 36.61
N TRP A 466 -4.09 -8.86 36.08
CA TRP A 466 -3.48 -7.97 35.10
C TRP A 466 -2.52 -7.01 35.80
N ALA A 467 -1.43 -6.65 35.11
CA ALA A 467 -0.60 -5.56 35.57
C ALA A 467 -1.42 -4.25 35.56
N PRO A 468 -1.17 -3.31 36.49
CA PRO A 468 -1.78 -2.00 36.43
C PRO A 468 -1.49 -1.34 35.08
N ALA A 469 -2.51 -0.75 34.46
CA ALA A 469 -2.34 -0.06 33.19
C ALA A 469 -1.33 1.10 33.37
N PRO A 470 -0.22 1.12 32.62
CA PRO A 470 0.72 2.21 32.67
C PRO A 470 0.12 3.47 32.04
N ALA A 471 0.67 4.63 32.37
CA ALA A 471 0.37 5.86 31.64
C ALA A 471 0.99 5.79 30.23
N LEU A 472 0.18 6.07 29.22
CA LEU A 472 0.54 5.96 27.81
C LEU A 472 0.45 7.30 27.10
N THR A 473 1.33 7.47 26.12
CA THR A 473 1.11 8.38 24.99
C THR A 473 0.65 7.55 23.81
N ILE A 474 -0.54 7.86 23.29
CA ILE A 474 -1.16 7.16 22.17
C ILE A 474 -1.29 8.14 21.01
N GLN A 475 -0.88 7.72 19.82
CA GLN A 475 -1.08 8.45 18.58
C GLN A 475 -1.86 7.58 17.61
N GLY A 476 -2.93 8.11 17.05
CA GLY A 476 -3.64 7.50 15.94
C GLY A 476 -3.35 8.26 14.65
N SER A 477 -3.08 7.54 13.57
CA SER A 477 -3.07 8.15 12.24
C SER A 477 -4.49 8.54 11.83
N MET A 478 -4.58 9.43 10.84
CA MET A 478 -5.82 9.58 10.09
C MET A 478 -6.22 8.23 9.46
N VAL A 479 -7.52 7.98 9.35
CA VAL A 479 -8.07 6.88 8.56
C VAL A 479 -7.90 7.22 7.09
N ASP A 480 -7.12 6.43 6.36
CA ASP A 480 -6.90 6.65 4.93
C ASP A 480 -8.08 6.14 4.07
N GLY A 481 -8.04 6.40 2.77
CA GLY A 481 -9.11 5.98 1.87
C GLY A 481 -9.23 4.47 1.66
N SER A 482 -8.22 3.67 2.05
CA SER A 482 -8.34 2.21 2.11
C SER A 482 -9.02 1.72 3.39
N GLY A 483 -9.31 2.63 4.32
CA GLY A 483 -9.83 2.32 5.65
C GLY A 483 -8.74 1.79 6.58
N ALA A 484 -7.46 2.10 6.33
CA ALA A 484 -6.36 1.74 7.21
C ALA A 484 -6.08 2.85 8.23
N GLN A 485 -5.73 2.43 9.45
CA GLN A 485 -5.34 3.30 10.54
C GLN A 485 -4.21 2.66 11.35
N SER A 486 -3.17 3.44 11.63
CA SER A 486 -2.09 3.00 12.52
C SER A 486 -2.26 3.61 13.90
N LEU A 487 -2.02 2.81 14.94
CA LEU A 487 -1.93 3.25 16.32
C LEU A 487 -0.50 3.05 16.82
N LEU A 488 0.06 4.04 17.50
CA LEU A 488 1.35 3.97 18.18
C LEU A 488 1.20 4.28 19.66
N MET A 489 1.85 3.46 20.48
CA MET A 489 1.70 3.48 21.94
C MET A 489 3.08 3.51 22.57
N THR A 490 3.30 4.43 23.51
CA THR A 490 4.52 4.48 24.31
C THR A 490 4.22 4.74 25.78
N THR A 491 4.96 4.13 26.70
CA THR A 491 4.86 4.47 28.13
C THR A 491 5.46 5.85 28.41
N THR A 492 4.85 6.59 29.32
CA THR A 492 5.37 7.88 29.77
C THR A 492 6.37 7.71 30.92
N GLY A 493 7.60 8.19 30.74
CA GLY A 493 8.66 8.16 31.77
C GLY A 493 9.52 6.90 31.77
N GLY A 494 10.45 6.81 32.71
CA GLY A 494 11.42 5.71 32.83
C GLY A 494 12.64 5.81 31.89
N ARG A 495 13.64 4.95 32.14
CA ARG A 495 14.83 4.80 31.26
C ARG A 495 14.55 3.88 30.07
N THR A 496 13.71 2.87 30.31
CA THR A 496 13.16 1.96 29.30
C THR A 496 11.64 2.03 29.36
N GLY A 497 10.96 1.61 28.30
CA GLY A 497 9.51 1.62 28.24
C GLY A 497 8.95 0.84 27.06
N LEU A 498 7.61 0.77 27.01
CA LEU A 498 6.88 0.17 25.91
C LEU A 498 7.01 1.05 24.66
N PHE A 499 7.24 0.40 23.52
CA PHE A 499 6.94 0.93 22.19
C PHE A 499 6.18 -0.15 21.43
N ALA A 500 4.97 0.17 20.99
CA ALA A 500 4.13 -0.78 20.28
C ALA A 500 3.36 -0.09 19.15
N GLY A 501 3.00 -0.88 18.15
CA GLY A 501 2.21 -0.43 17.01
C GLY A 501 1.16 -1.45 16.58
N LEU A 502 0.02 -0.94 16.13
CA LEU A 502 -1.05 -1.71 15.50
C LEU A 502 -1.38 -1.09 14.14
N LEU A 503 -1.56 -1.93 13.13
CA LEU A 503 -2.14 -1.55 11.84
C LEU A 503 -3.54 -2.13 11.74
N LEU A 504 -4.53 -1.27 11.81
CA LEU A 504 -5.95 -1.59 11.67
C LEU A 504 -6.34 -1.40 10.20
N LYS A 505 -7.14 -2.30 9.64
CA LYS A 505 -7.60 -2.21 8.25
C LYS A 505 -9.05 -2.66 8.12
N GLN A 506 -9.90 -1.80 7.56
CA GLN A 506 -11.28 -2.14 7.22
C GLN A 506 -11.34 -3.39 6.33
N GLY A 507 -12.29 -4.29 6.62
CA GLY A 507 -12.46 -5.55 5.89
C GLY A 507 -11.38 -6.61 6.16
N PHE A 508 -10.34 -6.30 6.94
CA PHE A 508 -9.31 -7.25 7.35
C PHE A 508 -9.25 -7.47 8.86
N GLY A 509 -9.43 -6.41 9.66
CA GLY A 509 -9.22 -6.42 11.11
C GLY A 509 -7.85 -5.85 11.49
N ILE A 510 -7.15 -6.48 12.42
CA ILE A 510 -5.76 -6.11 12.77
C ILE A 510 -4.82 -6.76 11.76
N ARG A 511 -4.27 -5.95 10.85
CA ARG A 511 -3.38 -6.40 9.78
C ARG A 511 -1.96 -6.65 10.27
N ASP A 512 -1.52 -5.86 11.24
CA ASP A 512 -0.18 -5.99 11.80
C ASP A 512 -0.12 -5.55 13.26
N ALA A 513 0.79 -6.15 14.02
CA ALA A 513 1.06 -5.79 15.40
C ALA A 513 2.53 -6.06 15.74
N TRP A 514 3.14 -5.16 16.50
CA TRP A 514 4.47 -5.37 17.06
C TRP A 514 4.58 -4.70 18.42
N CYS A 515 5.40 -5.27 19.30
CA CYS A 515 5.56 -4.84 20.66
C CYS A 515 7.02 -4.95 21.08
N ASN A 516 7.57 -3.88 21.65
CA ASN A 516 8.80 -3.95 22.41
C ASN A 516 8.53 -3.39 23.82
N PRO A 517 8.43 -4.24 24.85
CA PRO A 517 8.04 -3.81 26.18
C PRO A 517 9.14 -3.07 26.95
N SER A 518 10.40 -3.08 26.46
CA SER A 518 11.55 -2.55 27.19
C SER A 518 12.59 -1.86 26.30
N LEU A 519 12.12 -0.99 25.40
CA LEU A 519 12.99 -0.19 24.55
C LEU A 519 13.58 1.01 25.31
N SER A 520 14.81 1.44 25.00
CA SER A 520 15.38 2.61 25.67
C SER A 520 14.64 3.89 25.30
N ARG A 521 14.54 4.86 26.22
CA ARG A 521 13.80 6.11 25.95
C ARG A 521 14.34 6.88 24.75
N GLY A 522 15.66 6.81 24.50
CA GLY A 522 16.29 7.44 23.35
C GLY A 522 15.85 6.82 22.02
N GLU A 523 15.75 5.49 21.96
CA GLU A 523 15.25 4.76 20.80
C GLU A 523 13.76 5.00 20.59
N ILE A 524 12.93 4.92 21.65
CA ILE A 524 11.50 5.25 21.57
C ILE A 524 11.31 6.63 20.95
N THR A 525 12.03 7.64 21.45
CA THR A 525 11.89 9.03 20.96
C THR A 525 12.31 9.14 19.49
N ARG A 526 13.35 8.42 19.07
CA ARG A 526 13.82 8.40 17.68
C ARG A 526 12.79 7.76 16.75
N SER A 527 12.41 6.52 17.04
CA SER A 527 11.48 5.74 16.22
C SER A 527 10.10 6.37 16.16
N PHE A 528 9.62 6.92 17.27
CA PHE A 528 8.37 7.66 17.31
C PHE A 528 8.43 8.92 16.43
N LYS A 529 9.50 9.71 16.52
CA LYS A 529 9.67 10.91 15.68
C LYS A 529 9.78 10.58 14.19
N GLU A 530 10.39 9.45 13.85
CA GLU A 530 10.47 8.95 12.47
C GLU A 530 9.08 8.55 11.94
N ALA A 531 8.34 7.75 12.70
CA ALA A 531 6.98 7.36 12.34
C ALA A 531 6.04 8.58 12.19
N LEU A 532 6.20 9.61 13.03
CA LEU A 532 5.39 10.83 12.95
C LEU A 532 5.62 11.68 11.69
N ARG A 533 6.64 11.38 10.86
CA ARG A 533 6.93 12.14 9.63
C ARG A 533 6.22 11.60 8.38
N THR A 534 5.72 10.37 8.43
CA THR A 534 5.24 9.66 7.23
C THR A 534 3.78 9.93 6.91
N MET A 535 2.97 10.30 7.91
CA MET A 535 1.54 10.52 7.77
C MET A 535 0.99 11.53 8.77
N VAL A 536 -0.31 11.82 8.67
CA VAL A 536 -0.99 12.69 9.62
C VAL A 536 -1.32 11.90 10.87
N TRP A 537 -0.81 12.38 12.01
CA TRP A 537 -1.01 11.79 13.32
C TRP A 537 -1.70 12.76 14.26
N ARG A 538 -2.42 12.20 15.24
CA ARG A 538 -3.01 12.96 16.33
C ARG A 538 -2.90 12.16 17.63
N ALA A 539 -2.70 12.87 18.73
CA ALA A 539 -2.83 12.27 20.06
C ALA A 539 -4.28 11.82 20.26
N THR A 540 -4.46 10.59 20.72
CA THR A 540 -5.77 10.04 21.09
C THR A 540 -5.72 9.52 22.52
N ASP A 541 -6.89 9.25 23.09
CA ASP A 541 -7.01 8.67 24.42
C ASP A 541 -7.13 7.13 24.40
N ARG A 542 -7.22 6.57 25.60
CA ARG A 542 -7.36 5.13 25.83
C ARG A 542 -8.71 4.60 25.34
N ASP A 543 -9.78 5.36 25.52
CA ASP A 543 -11.14 4.96 25.19
C ASP A 543 -11.29 4.81 23.68
N HIS A 544 -10.75 5.75 22.90
CA HIS A 544 -10.68 5.67 21.44
C HIS A 544 -9.93 4.42 20.98
N MET A 545 -8.73 4.19 21.52
CA MET A 545 -7.90 3.02 21.19
C MET A 545 -8.65 1.72 21.49
N ASP A 546 -9.19 1.56 22.69
CA ASP A 546 -9.87 0.34 23.10
C ASP A 546 -11.11 0.08 22.24
N MET A 547 -11.84 1.12 21.85
CA MET A 547 -12.98 1.02 20.95
C MET A 547 -12.58 0.56 19.54
N VAL A 548 -11.61 1.22 18.90
CA VAL A 548 -11.24 0.89 17.51
C VAL A 548 -10.54 -0.47 17.41
N VAL A 549 -9.76 -0.86 18.43
CA VAL A 549 -9.11 -2.18 18.47
C VAL A 549 -10.16 -3.28 18.62
N GLN A 550 -11.13 -3.15 19.52
CA GLN A 550 -12.20 -4.13 19.68
C GLN A 550 -13.07 -4.25 18.41
N HIS A 551 -13.36 -3.13 17.76
CA HIS A 551 -14.06 -3.13 16.49
C HIS A 551 -13.27 -3.92 15.42
N HIS A 552 -11.98 -3.66 15.26
CA HIS A 552 -11.15 -4.37 14.27
C HIS A 552 -10.86 -5.82 14.65
N LEU A 553 -10.83 -6.18 15.93
CA LEU A 553 -10.84 -7.58 16.35
C LEU A 553 -12.09 -8.27 15.83
N ALA A 554 -13.27 -7.71 16.07
CA ALA A 554 -14.54 -8.28 15.59
C ALA A 554 -14.58 -8.41 14.05
N ARG A 555 -14.17 -7.35 13.33
CA ARG A 555 -14.12 -7.35 11.85
C ARG A 555 -13.13 -8.38 11.31
N GLY A 556 -12.01 -8.59 12.00
CA GLY A 556 -11.05 -9.63 11.64
C GLY A 556 -11.65 -11.02 11.76
N LEU A 557 -12.34 -11.31 12.88
CA LEU A 557 -12.99 -12.60 13.08
C LEU A 557 -14.10 -12.87 12.05
N GLU A 558 -14.91 -11.85 11.71
CA GLU A 558 -15.91 -11.94 10.63
C GLU A 558 -15.27 -12.29 9.27
N ALA A 559 -14.08 -11.77 9.01
CA ALA A 559 -13.31 -12.04 7.80
C ALA A 559 -12.44 -13.31 7.86
N GLY A 560 -12.47 -14.06 8.97
CA GLY A 560 -11.63 -15.24 9.18
C GLY A 560 -10.15 -14.94 9.50
N ASN A 561 -9.82 -13.69 9.81
CA ASN A 561 -8.48 -13.24 10.17
C ASN A 561 -8.32 -13.15 11.70
N LEU A 562 -7.55 -14.08 12.28
CA LEU A 562 -7.21 -14.08 13.70
C LEU A 562 -6.13 -13.02 13.99
N PRO A 563 -6.16 -12.36 15.17
CA PRO A 563 -5.11 -11.42 15.56
C PRO A 563 -3.78 -12.15 15.81
N GLN A 564 -2.66 -11.47 15.53
CA GLN A 564 -1.32 -11.97 15.82
C GLN A 564 -1.06 -12.05 17.34
N ALA A 565 -0.16 -12.92 17.78
CA ALA A 565 0.22 -13.06 19.19
C ALA A 565 0.74 -11.75 19.80
N ALA A 566 1.36 -10.87 19.02
CA ALA A 566 1.79 -9.54 19.45
C ALA A 566 0.62 -8.66 19.97
N VAL A 567 -0.62 -8.89 19.52
CA VAL A 567 -1.81 -8.20 20.07
C VAL A 567 -2.04 -8.60 21.54
N VAL A 568 -1.79 -9.86 21.90
CA VAL A 568 -1.83 -10.33 23.29
C VAL A 568 -0.72 -9.66 24.10
N GLU A 569 0.49 -9.55 23.55
CA GLU A 569 1.62 -8.89 24.24
C GLU A 569 1.30 -7.43 24.55
N ILE A 570 0.78 -6.70 23.56
CA ILE A 570 0.34 -5.31 23.72
C ILE A 570 -0.74 -5.23 24.80
N ALA A 571 -1.74 -6.11 24.74
CA ALA A 571 -2.82 -6.14 25.72
C ALA A 571 -2.27 -6.32 27.14
N GLU A 572 -1.35 -7.28 27.33
CA GLU A 572 -0.69 -7.55 28.62
C GLU A 572 0.13 -6.35 29.11
N ALA A 573 0.91 -5.73 28.22
CA ALA A 573 1.76 -4.60 28.54
C ALA A 573 0.99 -3.35 28.97
N ILE A 574 -0.23 -3.15 28.44
CA ILE A 574 -1.04 -1.97 28.72
C ILE A 574 -2.21 -2.20 29.67
N GLY A 575 -2.41 -3.42 30.15
CA GLY A 575 -3.56 -3.78 30.99
C GLY A 575 -4.90 -3.77 30.24
N ALA A 576 -4.95 -4.18 28.96
CA ALA A 576 -6.18 -4.26 28.17
C ALA A 576 -6.96 -5.56 28.37
N ALA A 577 -7.39 -5.80 29.61
CA ALA A 577 -8.13 -7.01 29.99
C ALA A 577 -9.48 -7.15 29.27
N ASP A 578 -10.07 -6.03 28.84
CA ASP A 578 -11.40 -5.95 28.25
C ASP A 578 -11.41 -5.93 26.72
N TRP A 579 -10.26 -6.11 26.07
CA TRP A 579 -10.22 -6.29 24.62
C TRP A 579 -10.93 -7.59 24.22
N LYS A 580 -12.15 -7.42 23.74
CA LYS A 580 -13.04 -8.47 23.23
C LYS A 580 -13.31 -8.23 21.74
N ASP A 581 -14.16 -9.05 21.14
CA ASP A 581 -14.69 -8.93 19.79
C ASP A 581 -15.92 -7.99 19.72
N ARG A 582 -15.83 -6.78 20.31
CA ARG A 582 -16.96 -5.83 20.30
C ARG A 582 -16.95 -4.99 19.03
N ARG A 583 -17.89 -5.31 18.12
CA ARG A 583 -18.15 -4.52 16.91
C ARG A 583 -18.94 -3.25 17.22
N LEU A 584 -18.49 -2.11 16.67
CA LEU A 584 -19.32 -0.91 16.54
C LEU A 584 -20.57 -1.19 15.69
N ASP A 585 -21.74 -0.83 16.22
CA ASP A 585 -22.94 -0.67 15.41
C ASP A 585 -22.82 0.66 14.65
N VAL A 586 -22.33 0.56 13.41
CA VAL A 586 -22.03 1.73 12.56
C VAL A 586 -23.27 2.61 12.37
N ALA A 587 -24.43 1.99 12.11
CA ALA A 587 -25.66 2.73 11.87
C ALA A 587 -26.16 3.42 13.13
N ALA A 588 -26.24 2.69 14.26
CA ALA A 588 -26.70 3.26 15.51
C ALA A 588 -25.76 4.38 16.03
N GLU A 589 -24.45 4.23 15.84
CA GLU A 589 -23.48 5.24 16.29
C GLU A 589 -23.53 6.50 15.42
N ILE A 590 -23.70 6.36 14.10
CA ILE A 590 -23.93 7.51 13.21
C ILE A 590 -25.25 8.21 13.57
N GLU A 591 -26.33 7.46 13.82
CA GLU A 591 -27.61 8.02 14.25
C GLU A 591 -27.47 8.79 15.57
N ARG A 592 -26.76 8.21 16.55
CA ARG A 592 -26.48 8.85 17.85
C ARG A 592 -25.71 10.16 17.67
N LEU A 593 -24.66 10.15 16.85
CA LEU A 593 -23.85 11.34 16.56
C LEU A 593 -24.66 12.40 15.82
N PHE A 594 -25.47 12.01 14.84
CA PHE A 594 -26.32 12.89 14.07
C PHE A 594 -27.41 13.52 14.94
N ALA A 595 -28.07 12.74 15.79
CA ALA A 595 -29.07 13.22 16.74
C ALA A 595 -28.49 14.18 17.79
N GLY A 596 -27.20 14.02 18.11
CA GLY A 596 -26.46 14.91 19.00
C GLY A 596 -25.98 16.22 18.36
N LEU A 597 -26.17 16.41 17.06
CA LEU A 597 -25.87 17.70 16.41
C LEU A 597 -26.86 18.78 16.87
N PRO A 598 -26.41 20.05 17.04
CA PRO A 598 -27.29 21.19 17.28
C PRO A 598 -28.44 21.27 16.27
N ASP A 599 -29.62 21.67 16.73
CA ASP A 599 -30.84 21.73 15.90
C ASP A 599 -30.65 22.60 14.65
N GLU A 600 -29.87 23.67 14.74
CA GLU A 600 -29.56 24.56 13.63
C GLU A 600 -28.82 23.84 12.51
N LEU A 601 -27.96 22.88 12.86
CA LEU A 601 -27.18 22.06 11.92
C LEU A 601 -27.99 20.91 11.32
N ARG A 602 -29.17 20.61 11.87
CA ARG A 602 -30.09 19.57 11.37
C ARG A 602 -31.19 20.12 10.46
N SER A 603 -31.23 21.43 10.25
CA SER A 603 -32.16 22.05 9.29
C SER A 603 -31.82 21.62 7.84
N PRO A 604 -32.81 21.48 6.93
CA PRO A 604 -32.54 21.06 5.54
C PRO A 604 -31.50 21.93 4.82
N ALA A 605 -31.50 23.24 5.09
CA ALA A 605 -30.52 24.17 4.52
C ALA A 605 -29.10 23.94 5.08
N ALA A 606 -28.98 23.66 6.38
CA ALA A 606 -27.68 23.37 6.99
C ALA A 606 -27.13 22.02 6.53
N LEU A 607 -27.98 21.00 6.40
CA LEU A 607 -27.61 19.70 5.84
C LEU A 607 -27.10 19.85 4.39
N ALA A 608 -27.83 20.58 3.53
CA ALA A 608 -27.39 20.86 2.17
C ALA A 608 -26.05 21.60 2.13
N ALA A 609 -25.87 22.61 2.98
CA ALA A 609 -24.60 23.34 3.08
C ALA A 609 -23.44 22.45 3.58
N SER A 610 -23.71 21.53 4.51
CA SER A 610 -22.76 20.55 5.02
C SER A 610 -22.30 19.57 3.93
N LEU A 611 -23.24 19.04 3.14
CA LEU A 611 -22.92 18.18 2.01
C LEU A 611 -22.07 18.90 0.95
N GLN A 612 -22.36 20.18 0.65
CA GLN A 612 -21.56 20.98 -0.28
C GLN A 612 -20.13 21.23 0.25
N ARG A 613 -19.98 21.55 1.54
CA ARG A 613 -18.66 21.68 2.16
C ARG A 613 -17.89 20.36 2.10
N SER A 614 -18.55 19.24 2.39
CA SER A 614 -17.96 17.90 2.34
C SER A 614 -17.33 17.59 0.98
N GLY A 615 -18.04 17.88 -0.11
CA GLY A 615 -17.48 17.77 -1.46
C GLY A 615 -16.25 18.64 -1.68
N SER A 616 -16.31 19.92 -1.28
CA SER A 616 -15.20 20.85 -1.50
C SER A 616 -13.93 20.44 -0.75
N TRP A 617 -14.01 20.03 0.51
CA TRP A 617 -12.79 19.65 1.24
C TRP A 617 -12.30 18.25 0.86
N ILE A 618 -13.19 17.29 0.54
CA ILE A 618 -12.75 15.99 0.00
C ILE A 618 -12.01 16.16 -1.33
N ALA A 619 -12.47 17.06 -2.20
CA ALA A 619 -11.84 17.32 -3.48
C ALA A 619 -10.46 18.00 -3.35
N LYS A 620 -10.33 18.98 -2.44
CA LYS A 620 -9.19 19.90 -2.39
C LYS A 620 -8.15 19.59 -1.31
N ASP A 621 -8.55 18.95 -0.21
CA ASP A 621 -7.63 18.70 0.90
C ASP A 621 -6.65 17.59 0.53
N ARG A 622 -5.36 17.88 0.66
CA ARG A 622 -4.26 16.94 0.44
C ARG A 622 -4.41 15.69 1.31
N MET A 623 -4.96 15.82 2.51
CA MET A 623 -5.17 14.68 3.42
C MET A 623 -6.15 13.65 2.86
N MET A 624 -7.04 14.06 1.95
CA MET A 624 -8.06 13.21 1.33
C MET A 624 -7.60 12.62 0.00
N GLN A 625 -6.34 12.82 -0.42
CA GLN A 625 -5.82 12.29 -1.68
C GLN A 625 -5.87 10.75 -1.77
N SER A 626 -5.84 10.04 -0.64
CA SER A 626 -5.99 8.59 -0.62
C SER A 626 -7.44 8.11 -0.73
N TRP A 627 -8.43 9.01 -0.61
CA TRP A 627 -9.86 8.69 -0.63
C TRP A 627 -10.36 8.55 -2.07
N PHE A 628 -10.22 7.33 -2.59
CA PHE A 628 -10.74 6.86 -3.87
C PHE A 628 -10.91 5.35 -3.85
N GLU A 629 -11.67 4.83 -4.80
CA GLU A 629 -11.79 3.40 -5.09
C GLU A 629 -10.77 3.03 -6.17
N ASP A 630 -10.00 1.98 -5.94
CA ASP A 630 -9.08 1.41 -6.93
C ASP A 630 -9.12 -0.11 -6.81
N ASP A 631 -10.03 -0.69 -7.57
CA ASP A 631 -10.18 -2.14 -7.68
C ASP A 631 -10.59 -2.55 -9.09
N ALA A 632 -10.73 -3.86 -9.29
CA ALA A 632 -11.10 -4.44 -10.57
C ALA A 632 -12.38 -3.85 -11.18
N ALA A 633 -13.37 -3.44 -10.38
CA ALA A 633 -14.61 -2.88 -10.90
C ALA A 633 -14.38 -1.47 -11.48
N ILE A 634 -13.62 -0.62 -10.78
CA ILE A 634 -13.25 0.71 -11.30
C ILE A 634 -12.38 0.57 -12.56
N ARG A 635 -11.44 -0.37 -12.57
CA ARG A 635 -10.56 -0.62 -13.71
C ARG A 635 -11.31 -1.10 -14.93
N ALA A 636 -12.26 -2.02 -14.77
CA ALA A 636 -13.10 -2.49 -15.86
C ALA A 636 -13.89 -1.36 -16.54
N LEU A 637 -14.29 -0.32 -15.78
CA LEU A 637 -14.96 0.86 -16.34
C LEU A 637 -14.02 1.74 -17.18
N VAL A 638 -12.72 1.77 -16.85
CA VAL A 638 -11.73 2.63 -17.50
C VAL A 638 -11.00 1.93 -18.65
N ASP A 639 -10.74 0.64 -18.55
CA ASP A 639 -9.91 -0.14 -19.48
C ASP A 639 -10.68 -0.76 -20.65
N GLY A 640 -11.98 -0.48 -20.76
CA GLY A 640 -12.81 -0.96 -21.86
C GLY A 640 -12.31 -0.51 -23.25
N PRO A 641 -12.58 -1.31 -24.31
CA PRO A 641 -12.13 -1.01 -25.68
C PRO A 641 -12.63 0.32 -26.24
N LYS A 642 -13.70 0.87 -25.63
CA LYS A 642 -14.09 2.27 -25.78
C LYS A 642 -14.04 2.92 -24.41
N ARG A 643 -12.93 3.60 -24.12
CA ARG A 643 -12.78 4.36 -22.87
C ARG A 643 -13.93 5.36 -22.76
N PRO A 644 -14.80 5.27 -21.74
CA PRO A 644 -15.86 6.24 -21.56
C PRO A 644 -15.26 7.63 -21.33
N ARG A 645 -15.96 8.68 -21.75
CA ARG A 645 -15.60 10.06 -21.36
C ARG A 645 -15.58 10.15 -19.83
N PRO A 646 -14.65 10.91 -19.20
CA PRO A 646 -14.51 10.92 -17.75
C PRO A 646 -15.82 11.20 -17.01
N LYS A 647 -16.61 12.20 -17.44
CA LYS A 647 -17.95 12.46 -16.87
C LYS A 647 -18.90 11.24 -16.91
N THR A 648 -18.86 10.48 -18.01
CA THR A 648 -19.66 9.24 -18.12
C THR A 648 -19.14 8.16 -17.17
N ALA A 649 -17.82 8.02 -17.05
CA ALA A 649 -17.19 7.05 -16.16
C ALA A 649 -17.49 7.37 -14.69
N VAL A 650 -17.39 8.64 -14.30
CA VAL A 650 -17.76 9.14 -12.95
C VAL A 650 -19.21 8.83 -12.65
N ARG A 651 -20.12 9.13 -13.58
CA ARG A 651 -21.54 8.77 -13.42
C ARG A 651 -21.75 7.26 -13.26
N GLN A 652 -21.06 6.44 -14.05
CA GLN A 652 -21.12 4.98 -13.90
C GLN A 652 -20.62 4.51 -12.53
N VAL A 653 -19.55 5.11 -12.00
CA VAL A 653 -19.06 4.81 -10.64
C VAL A 653 -20.11 5.17 -9.59
N LEU A 654 -20.72 6.36 -9.70
CA LEU A 654 -21.77 6.82 -8.78
C LEU A 654 -23.05 5.96 -8.84
N GLU A 655 -23.40 5.44 -10.01
CA GLU A 655 -24.64 4.67 -10.21
C GLU A 655 -24.48 3.16 -10.01
N GLN A 656 -23.30 2.60 -10.27
CA GLN A 656 -23.09 1.14 -10.37
C GLN A 656 -22.13 0.60 -9.31
N VAL A 657 -21.13 1.39 -8.88
CA VAL A 657 -20.06 0.90 -7.99
C VAL A 657 -20.27 1.36 -6.56
N LEU A 658 -20.33 2.68 -6.34
CA LEU A 658 -20.45 3.26 -5.01
C LEU A 658 -21.73 2.87 -4.25
N PRO A 659 -22.90 2.68 -4.88
CA PRO A 659 -24.12 2.27 -4.16
C PRO A 659 -23.96 0.97 -3.37
N ALA A 660 -23.19 0.00 -3.87
CA ALA A 660 -22.91 -1.25 -3.18
C ALA A 660 -21.94 -1.10 -2.00
N ARG A 661 -21.30 0.08 -1.85
CA ARG A 661 -20.27 0.37 -0.85
C ARG A 661 -20.70 1.40 0.18
N ARG A 662 -22.00 1.75 0.23
CA ARG A 662 -22.57 2.72 1.18
C ARG A 662 -22.12 2.47 2.61
N GLU A 663 -22.31 1.24 3.09
CA GLU A 663 -21.96 0.87 4.45
C GLU A 663 -20.46 0.96 4.72
N ALA A 664 -19.63 0.56 3.76
CA ALA A 664 -18.18 0.66 3.88
C ALA A 664 -17.71 2.12 3.96
N TRP A 665 -18.29 3.02 3.16
CA TRP A 665 -17.98 4.45 3.25
C TRP A 665 -18.53 5.10 4.53
N ALA A 666 -19.72 4.71 4.97
CA ALA A 666 -20.27 5.16 6.25
C ALA A 666 -19.38 4.74 7.43
N GLU A 667 -18.87 3.50 7.44
CA GLU A 667 -17.92 2.99 8.43
C GLU A 667 -16.60 3.79 8.42
N LYS A 668 -16.02 4.06 7.23
CA LYS A 668 -14.80 4.90 7.11
C LYS A 668 -15.01 6.31 7.68
N LEU A 669 -16.14 6.94 7.33
CA LEU A 669 -16.49 8.27 7.82
C LEU A 669 -16.69 8.27 9.34
N LEU A 670 -17.37 7.26 9.89
CA LEU A 670 -17.53 7.11 11.33
C LEU A 670 -16.19 6.98 12.04
N LEU A 671 -15.29 6.12 11.56
CA LEU A 671 -13.96 5.94 12.15
C LEU A 671 -13.15 7.25 12.09
N LEU A 672 -13.25 8.01 10.98
CA LEU A 672 -12.63 9.32 10.86
C LEU A 672 -13.22 10.33 11.87
N VAL A 673 -14.55 10.34 12.07
CA VAL A 673 -15.22 11.19 13.07
C VAL A 673 -14.72 10.87 14.48
N LEU A 674 -14.70 9.58 14.84
CA LEU A 674 -14.26 9.13 16.16
C LEU A 674 -12.78 9.51 16.41
N TRP A 675 -11.92 9.39 15.39
CA TRP A 675 -10.53 9.86 15.47
C TRP A 675 -10.42 11.39 15.62
N MET A 676 -11.24 12.16 14.90
CA MET A 676 -11.26 13.62 15.02
C MET A 676 -11.75 14.09 16.39
N GLN A 677 -12.71 13.39 17.00
CA GLN A 677 -13.24 13.70 18.34
C GLN A 677 -12.30 13.30 19.47
N ALA A 678 -11.50 12.24 19.29
CA ALA A 678 -10.60 11.72 20.32
C ALA A 678 -9.35 12.57 20.60
N GLY A 679 -9.05 13.58 19.78
CA GLY A 679 -7.90 14.46 20.02
C GLY A 679 -8.30 15.93 20.12
N ASP A 680 -7.38 16.77 20.61
CA ASP A 680 -7.63 18.18 20.92
C ASP A 680 -8.29 18.93 19.73
N ALA A 681 -9.58 19.21 19.87
CA ALA A 681 -10.40 19.76 18.81
C ALA A 681 -10.06 21.24 18.55
N LYS A 682 -9.47 21.55 17.39
CA LYS A 682 -9.49 22.91 16.83
C LYS A 682 -10.83 23.14 16.13
N ALA A 683 -11.33 24.38 16.10
CA ALA A 683 -12.61 24.73 15.47
C ALA A 683 -12.77 24.23 14.02
N MET A 684 -11.69 24.21 13.23
CA MET A 684 -11.69 23.64 11.88
C MET A 684 -11.92 22.12 11.87
N ALA A 685 -11.37 21.38 12.85
CA ALA A 685 -11.66 19.96 13.03
C ALA A 685 -13.12 19.73 13.47
N VAL A 686 -13.73 20.71 14.16
CA VAL A 686 -15.14 20.64 14.60
C VAL A 686 -16.11 20.65 13.42
N ALA A 687 -15.93 21.57 12.48
CA ALA A 687 -16.79 21.63 11.30
C ALA A 687 -16.64 20.39 10.41
N THR A 688 -15.42 19.86 10.25
CA THR A 688 -15.17 18.67 9.42
C THR A 688 -15.80 17.40 9.98
N TRP A 689 -15.75 17.16 11.31
CA TRP A 689 -16.39 15.95 11.85
C TRP A 689 -17.90 16.00 11.75
N GLN A 690 -18.51 17.17 11.90
CA GLN A 690 -19.96 17.35 11.72
C GLN A 690 -20.36 17.05 10.26
N ASP A 691 -19.58 17.56 9.29
CA ASP A 691 -19.81 17.28 7.87
C ASP A 691 -19.69 15.77 7.56
N CYS A 692 -18.74 15.07 8.17
CA CYS A 692 -18.62 13.61 8.04
C CYS A 692 -19.84 12.87 8.63
N VAL A 693 -20.36 13.29 9.78
CA VAL A 693 -21.58 12.68 10.39
C VAL A 693 -22.79 12.87 9.48
N VAL A 694 -23.00 14.09 8.95
CA VAL A 694 -24.08 14.37 8.00
C VAL A 694 -23.95 13.50 6.75
N LEU A 695 -22.76 13.45 6.14
CA LEU A 695 -22.53 12.63 4.96
C LEU A 695 -22.77 11.13 5.23
N ALA A 696 -22.28 10.61 6.36
CA ALA A 696 -22.47 9.21 6.74
C ALA A 696 -23.95 8.87 6.97
N GLN A 697 -24.70 9.77 7.61
CA GLN A 697 -26.15 9.62 7.78
C GLN A 697 -26.88 9.58 6.43
N GLU A 698 -26.56 10.51 5.52
CA GLU A 698 -27.19 10.60 4.20
C GLU A 698 -26.86 9.37 3.31
N LEU A 699 -25.67 8.77 3.49
CA LEU A 699 -25.30 7.51 2.85
C LEU A 699 -26.20 6.35 3.32
N LEU A 700 -26.43 6.25 4.64
CA LEU A 700 -27.20 5.16 5.26
C LEU A 700 -28.70 5.26 5.00
N VAL A 701 -29.28 6.46 4.96
CA VAL A 701 -30.70 6.65 4.60
C VAL A 701 -30.96 6.49 3.09
N GLY A 702 -29.91 6.28 2.30
CA GLY A 702 -30.03 5.89 0.90
C GLY A 702 -30.13 7.06 -0.09
N ARG A 703 -29.68 8.28 0.26
CA ARG A 703 -29.63 9.39 -0.71
C ARG A 703 -28.84 8.98 -1.95
N PRO A 704 -29.30 9.26 -3.19
CA PRO A 704 -28.56 8.92 -4.41
C PRO A 704 -27.12 9.46 -4.38
N MET A 705 -26.14 8.66 -4.82
CA MET A 705 -24.72 9.08 -4.79
C MET A 705 -24.46 10.32 -5.65
N THR A 706 -25.23 10.49 -6.73
CA THR A 706 -25.19 11.65 -7.62
C THR A 706 -25.64 12.95 -6.94
N GLU A 707 -26.29 12.89 -5.78
CA GLU A 707 -26.67 14.06 -4.99
C GLU A 707 -25.68 14.35 -3.85
N LEU A 708 -24.61 13.57 -3.73
CA LEU A 708 -23.60 13.69 -2.68
C LEU A 708 -22.28 14.20 -3.29
N PRO A 709 -21.96 15.51 -3.18
CA PRO A 709 -20.76 16.10 -3.78
C PRO A 709 -19.45 15.42 -3.33
N ALA A 710 -19.40 14.94 -2.10
CA ALA A 710 -18.29 14.12 -1.59
C ALA A 710 -18.07 12.83 -2.39
N MET A 711 -19.14 12.13 -2.74
CA MET A 711 -19.08 10.88 -3.49
C MET A 711 -18.71 11.15 -4.95
N GLU A 712 -19.14 12.28 -5.52
CA GLU A 712 -18.69 12.73 -6.84
C GLU A 712 -17.18 12.97 -6.86
N ALA A 713 -16.62 13.69 -5.87
CA ALA A 713 -15.18 13.91 -5.76
C ALA A 713 -14.40 12.58 -5.60
N ILE A 714 -14.93 11.64 -4.81
CA ILE A 714 -14.36 10.28 -4.68
C ILE A 714 -14.40 9.54 -6.03
N ALA A 715 -15.51 9.60 -6.75
CA ALA A 715 -15.67 8.95 -8.04
C ALA A 715 -14.73 9.53 -9.11
N GLU A 716 -14.60 10.86 -9.18
CA GLU A 716 -13.63 11.56 -10.02
C GLU A 716 -12.21 11.08 -9.74
N ARG A 717 -11.82 11.05 -8.46
CA ARG A 717 -10.48 10.60 -8.06
C ARG A 717 -10.26 9.11 -8.36
N SER A 718 -11.29 8.29 -8.23
CA SER A 718 -11.24 6.86 -8.56
C SER A 718 -10.96 6.65 -10.04
N ILE A 719 -11.69 7.35 -10.92
CA ILE A 719 -11.46 7.31 -12.37
C ILE A 719 -10.09 7.86 -12.73
N PHE A 720 -9.68 8.96 -12.09
CA PHE A 720 -8.37 9.54 -12.29
C PHE A 720 -7.25 8.56 -11.92
N ALA A 721 -7.26 8.03 -10.70
CA ALA A 721 -6.29 7.03 -10.23
C ALA A 721 -6.26 5.79 -11.13
N ALA A 722 -7.43 5.33 -11.59
CA ALA A 722 -7.53 4.19 -12.49
C ALA A 722 -7.02 4.46 -13.92
N ARG A 723 -7.02 5.71 -14.38
CA ARG A 723 -6.41 6.10 -15.67
C ARG A 723 -4.91 6.26 -15.60
N LEU A 724 -4.42 6.74 -14.45
CA LEU A 724 -3.00 6.99 -14.22
C LEU A 724 -2.20 5.76 -13.85
N GLY A 725 -2.76 4.90 -13.00
CA GLY A 725 -2.08 3.68 -12.61
C GLY A 725 -1.97 2.74 -13.80
N SER A 726 -0.79 2.63 -14.41
CA SER A 726 -0.50 1.47 -15.24
C SER A 726 -0.33 0.27 -14.29
N TRP A 727 -1.40 -0.52 -14.15
CA TRP A 727 -1.47 -1.81 -13.43
C TRP A 727 -1.62 -1.77 -11.92
#